data_AF-A0A7W4YWJ4-F1
#
_entry.id   AF-A0A7W4YWJ4-F1
#
_cell.length_a   1.000
_cell.length_b   1.000
_cell.length_c   1.000
_cell.angle_alpha   90.00
_cell.angle_beta   90.00
_cell.angle_gamma   90.00
#
_symmetry.space_group_name_H-M   'P 1'
#
loop_
_entity.id
_entity.type
_entity.pdbx_description
1 polymer ?
#
loop_
_entity_poly.entity_id
_entity_poly.type
_entity_poly.pdbx_seq_one_letter_code
_entity_poly.pdbx_strand_id
1 'polypeptide(L)'
;MSDALVETFNDAATWDEILAAIKSNAEELLDTVHLEKLEYLATEADREQALGLGVNEIKTLFGDFTSLPEIKAIVERQIDVEYAKWEFVLAFETASSEEEMRTGLERVQSLHDDREIVIHEWSSSDDPTVRARAAELAAEPYTLVLRKIAVRLGDGAYLDALAAEMMLAHQERGPFDDLDILIQALDDATDVLGFESIVMAFNEAPDWEAMLAAIQNNASALLDSDRLAKLSQLFDDGSYEQALGIGVTEIRTLFGNFTSPGQITSALEKQIDISHGQFAALSAINSSQDASAIAEALTIHVARIHQHRQELIVGWIASGNPDAVARANELEGAPYTTVLREVSSHLSDEAYLAELAVRMRSARQNGAFIDIDALIAALDLADRAIDAPHDAVISGVHSGTASEDDLQGTAGLLTIEDGDWGENRFKAVAESELQKQYGTFTFDSITGEWSFTLNSAAQFLKEDQQAHQTLIVESLDGTAAATITVTIVGQNDAPEAAGSGNSASGVEDIRITGRIPPGTDIDGDNLTYTLVQPVQGLKLNDDGTFSYQPAVNFNGTVTFQYEVVDPAGAKSQPKTFTITVTPVNDRPHDIVLSNADVEENATAGAVVGGLTGSDIDDDVLTFSLLNDAEGRFAIRDDQLVVKDGVRLDHEQATAHAITVQVKDEAGAAYQKTFVIQVNDDTSERAIGSSSRDLLKGGSGRDRLWGGLGNDQLTGGSGQDIFVFDTKPNRKNNLDKVADFSVKDDAIWLDNKVFAKLGKAGSEAKPAQLKKDFFVIGTKAKDKNDYLIYDRKKGVLSYDADGSGKVKQVEIATLSKNMKMTYKDFFVI
;
A
#
# COMPACT_ATOMS: atom_id res chain seq x y z
N MET A 1 -37.15 -101.79 2.33
CA MET A 1 -37.09 -101.83 0.85
C MET A 1 -35.66 -101.61 0.39
N SER A 2 -34.93 -100.65 0.98
CA SER A 2 -33.48 -100.43 0.73
C SER A 2 -32.61 -101.70 0.70
N ASP A 3 -32.68 -102.57 1.71
CA ASP A 3 -31.74 -103.70 1.82
C ASP A 3 -31.99 -104.78 0.77
N ALA A 4 -33.26 -105.01 0.42
CA ALA A 4 -33.64 -105.95 -0.65
C ALA A 4 -33.25 -105.43 -2.04
N LEU A 5 -33.28 -104.11 -2.24
CA LEU A 5 -32.86 -103.48 -3.48
C LEU A 5 -31.33 -103.53 -3.65
N VAL A 6 -30.59 -103.30 -2.56
CA VAL A 6 -29.12 -103.49 -2.54
C VAL A 6 -28.75 -104.94 -2.84
N GLU A 7 -29.44 -105.91 -2.24
CA GLU A 7 -29.25 -107.34 -2.53
C GLU A 7 -29.57 -107.65 -4.01
N THR A 8 -30.66 -107.10 -4.56
CA THR A 8 -31.03 -107.29 -5.98
C THR A 8 -29.94 -106.81 -6.94
N PHE A 9 -29.36 -105.62 -6.70
CA PHE A 9 -28.27 -105.09 -7.54
C PHE A 9 -26.96 -105.88 -7.36
N ASN A 10 -26.68 -106.35 -6.14
CA ASN A 10 -25.49 -107.15 -5.84
C ASN A 10 -25.59 -108.60 -6.35
N ASP A 11 -26.80 -109.17 -6.44
CA ASP A 11 -27.03 -110.51 -7.00
C ASP A 11 -27.04 -110.54 -8.53
N ALA A 12 -27.36 -109.41 -9.18
CA ALA A 12 -27.36 -109.31 -10.63
C ALA A 12 -25.93 -109.52 -11.19
N ALA A 13 -25.73 -110.59 -11.96
CA ALA A 13 -24.43 -111.03 -12.45
C ALA A 13 -24.15 -110.60 -13.90
N THR A 14 -25.17 -110.14 -14.61
CA THR A 14 -25.08 -109.69 -15.99
C THR A 14 -25.68 -108.29 -16.18
N TRP A 15 -25.28 -107.63 -17.26
CA TRP A 15 -25.77 -106.28 -17.57
C TRP A 15 -27.28 -106.24 -17.78
N ASP A 16 -27.89 -107.31 -18.33
CA ASP A 16 -29.33 -107.40 -18.58
C ASP A 16 -30.13 -107.61 -17.29
N GLU A 17 -29.56 -108.33 -16.31
CA GLU A 17 -30.13 -108.44 -14.95
C GLU A 17 -30.07 -107.10 -14.21
N ILE A 18 -28.94 -106.36 -14.31
CA ILE A 18 -28.79 -105.03 -13.72
C ILE A 18 -29.74 -104.03 -14.38
N LEU A 19 -29.85 -104.04 -15.71
CA LEU A 19 -30.79 -103.20 -16.44
C LEU A 19 -32.25 -103.52 -16.06
N ALA A 20 -32.60 -104.80 -15.92
CA ALA A 20 -33.92 -105.21 -15.44
C ALA A 20 -34.19 -104.73 -14.01
N ALA A 21 -33.17 -104.73 -13.14
CA ALA A 21 -33.27 -104.20 -11.78
C ALA A 21 -33.46 -102.67 -11.76
N ILE A 22 -32.74 -101.92 -12.61
CA ILE A 22 -32.91 -100.47 -12.78
C ILE A 22 -34.35 -100.17 -13.22
N LYS A 23 -34.84 -100.82 -14.28
CA LYS A 23 -36.18 -100.58 -14.81
C LYS A 23 -37.29 -100.95 -13.85
N SER A 24 -37.18 -102.11 -13.20
CA SER A 24 -38.22 -102.61 -12.28
C SER A 24 -38.34 -101.76 -11.02
N ASN A 25 -37.33 -100.97 -10.68
CA ASN A 25 -37.28 -100.14 -9.48
C ASN A 25 -37.04 -98.65 -9.81
N ALA A 26 -37.26 -98.22 -11.05
CA ALA A 26 -36.89 -96.89 -11.53
C ALA A 26 -37.55 -95.77 -10.72
N GLU A 27 -38.82 -95.91 -10.35
CA GLU A 27 -39.57 -94.92 -9.55
C GLU A 27 -39.00 -94.75 -8.12
N GLU A 28 -38.31 -95.76 -7.57
CA GLU A 28 -37.67 -95.70 -6.25
C GLU A 28 -36.21 -95.21 -6.35
N LEU A 29 -35.53 -95.52 -7.45
CA LEU A 29 -34.13 -95.17 -7.68
C LEU A 29 -33.95 -93.74 -8.17
N LEU A 30 -34.82 -93.27 -9.06
CA LEU A 30 -34.57 -92.08 -9.88
C LEU A 30 -35.49 -90.94 -9.48
N ASP A 31 -34.98 -89.71 -9.60
CA ASP A 31 -35.87 -88.54 -9.61
C ASP A 31 -36.63 -88.41 -10.94
N THR A 32 -37.55 -87.44 -11.01
CA THR A 32 -38.38 -87.22 -12.20
C THR A 32 -37.58 -86.92 -13.46
N VAL A 33 -36.42 -86.28 -13.34
CA VAL A 33 -35.58 -85.91 -14.50
C VAL A 33 -34.89 -87.15 -15.07
N HIS A 34 -34.33 -87.99 -14.20
CA HIS A 34 -33.65 -89.22 -14.64
C HIS A 34 -34.64 -90.29 -15.13
N LEU A 35 -35.87 -90.30 -14.62
CA LEU A 35 -36.96 -91.12 -15.19
C LEU A 35 -37.27 -90.74 -16.64
N GLU A 36 -37.39 -89.44 -16.92
CA GLU A 36 -37.62 -88.96 -18.29
C GLU A 36 -36.44 -89.33 -19.21
N LYS A 37 -35.19 -89.14 -18.77
CA LYS A 37 -34.00 -89.55 -19.53
C LYS A 37 -33.97 -91.06 -19.80
N LEU A 38 -34.33 -91.88 -18.82
CA LEU A 38 -34.40 -93.33 -18.96
C LEU A 38 -35.43 -93.76 -20.02
N GLU A 39 -36.57 -93.07 -20.13
CA GLU A 39 -37.57 -93.34 -21.18
C GLU A 39 -37.01 -93.08 -22.58
N TYR A 40 -36.18 -92.05 -22.77
CA TYR A 40 -35.53 -91.78 -24.06
C TYR A 40 -34.51 -92.86 -24.42
N LEU A 41 -33.66 -93.26 -23.47
CA LEU A 41 -32.72 -94.36 -23.68
C LEU A 41 -33.45 -95.66 -24.03
N ALA A 42 -34.67 -95.85 -23.51
CA ALA A 42 -35.49 -97.03 -23.75
C ALA A 42 -36.04 -97.18 -25.17
N THR A 43 -35.87 -96.17 -26.01
CA THR A 43 -36.28 -96.23 -27.40
C THR A 43 -35.32 -97.01 -28.29
N GLU A 44 -34.10 -97.29 -27.81
CA GLU A 44 -33.08 -98.04 -28.56
C GLU A 44 -32.36 -99.09 -27.70
N ALA A 45 -32.37 -100.34 -28.20
CA ALA A 45 -31.86 -101.49 -27.45
C ALA A 45 -30.37 -101.38 -27.08
N ASP A 46 -29.55 -100.79 -27.95
CA ASP A 46 -28.10 -100.69 -27.74
C ASP A 46 -27.74 -99.68 -26.63
N ARG A 47 -28.55 -98.63 -26.46
CA ARG A 47 -28.33 -97.59 -25.44
C ARG A 47 -28.77 -98.05 -24.04
N GLU A 48 -29.88 -98.78 -23.96
CA GLU A 48 -30.26 -99.44 -22.70
C GLU A 48 -29.23 -100.50 -22.28
N GLN A 49 -28.70 -101.24 -23.26
CA GLN A 49 -27.62 -102.19 -23.01
C GLN A 49 -26.37 -101.49 -22.46
N ALA A 50 -25.98 -100.32 -23.01
CA ALA A 50 -24.87 -99.52 -22.51
C ALA A 50 -25.06 -99.07 -21.05
N LEU A 51 -26.29 -98.70 -20.66
CA LEU A 51 -26.62 -98.37 -19.26
C LEU A 51 -26.40 -99.57 -18.33
N GLY A 52 -26.91 -100.74 -18.69
CA GLY A 52 -26.69 -101.98 -17.93
C GLY A 52 -25.21 -102.37 -17.86
N LEU A 53 -24.49 -102.22 -18.97
CA LEU A 53 -23.06 -102.53 -19.05
C LEU A 53 -22.22 -101.59 -18.18
N GLY A 54 -22.50 -100.29 -18.18
CA GLY A 54 -21.76 -99.31 -17.39
C GLY A 54 -21.95 -99.49 -15.89
N VAL A 55 -23.18 -99.73 -15.42
CA VAL A 55 -23.43 -100.02 -14.00
C VAL A 55 -22.80 -101.36 -13.60
N ASN A 56 -22.83 -102.37 -14.48
CA ASN A 56 -22.15 -103.65 -14.25
C ASN A 56 -20.62 -103.50 -14.19
N GLU A 57 -20.05 -102.65 -15.06
CA GLU A 57 -18.62 -102.36 -15.10
C GLU A 57 -18.18 -101.66 -13.81
N ILE A 58 -18.94 -100.67 -13.33
CA ILE A 58 -18.66 -99.98 -12.07
C ILE A 58 -18.72 -100.97 -10.90
N LYS A 59 -19.76 -101.81 -10.81
CA LYS A 59 -19.85 -102.86 -9.78
C LYS A 59 -18.66 -103.84 -9.86
N THR A 60 -18.24 -104.23 -11.06
CA THR A 60 -17.11 -105.15 -11.26
C THR A 60 -15.79 -104.54 -10.82
N LEU A 61 -15.59 -103.24 -11.09
CA LEU A 61 -14.35 -102.52 -10.81
C LEU A 61 -14.24 -102.07 -9.35
N PHE A 62 -15.36 -101.71 -8.71
CA PHE A 62 -15.38 -101.10 -7.37
C PHE A 62 -16.02 -101.97 -6.28
N GLY A 63 -16.58 -103.13 -6.65
CA GLY A 63 -17.18 -104.10 -5.74
C GLY A 63 -18.70 -103.93 -5.55
N ASP A 64 -19.26 -104.76 -4.67
CA ASP A 64 -20.69 -104.75 -4.34
C ASP A 64 -21.11 -103.41 -3.71
N PHE A 65 -22.29 -102.92 -4.07
CA PHE A 65 -22.84 -101.68 -3.52
C PHE A 65 -23.17 -101.85 -2.04
N THR A 66 -22.86 -100.82 -1.26
CA THR A 66 -23.01 -100.85 0.20
C THR A 66 -24.29 -100.17 0.68
N SER A 67 -24.91 -99.35 -0.16
CA SER A 67 -26.11 -98.59 0.21
C SER A 67 -26.98 -98.20 -1.00
N LEU A 68 -28.27 -97.95 -0.75
CA LEU A 68 -29.19 -97.46 -1.77
C LEU A 68 -28.79 -96.09 -2.35
N PRO A 69 -28.33 -95.09 -1.55
CA PRO A 69 -27.84 -93.83 -2.11
C PRO A 69 -26.66 -93.98 -3.07
N GLU A 70 -25.78 -94.96 -2.84
CA GLU A 70 -24.65 -95.26 -3.73
C GLU A 70 -25.13 -95.82 -5.07
N ILE A 71 -26.06 -96.78 -5.05
CA ILE A 71 -26.70 -97.32 -6.26
C ILE A 71 -27.39 -96.18 -7.02
N LYS A 72 -28.17 -95.36 -6.32
CA LYS A 72 -28.86 -94.22 -6.90
C LYS A 72 -27.90 -93.29 -7.63
N ALA A 73 -26.84 -92.84 -6.97
CA ALA A 73 -25.86 -91.92 -7.55
C ALA A 73 -25.16 -92.50 -8.78
N ILE A 74 -24.82 -93.79 -8.77
CA ILE A 74 -24.14 -94.46 -9.88
C ILE A 74 -25.09 -94.65 -11.06
N VAL A 75 -26.33 -95.08 -10.81
CA VAL A 75 -27.34 -95.27 -11.86
C VAL A 75 -27.72 -93.92 -12.49
N GLU A 76 -27.96 -92.88 -11.68
CA GLU A 76 -28.24 -91.53 -12.18
C GLU A 76 -27.09 -90.99 -13.04
N ARG A 77 -25.84 -91.10 -12.56
CA ARG A 77 -24.65 -90.68 -13.32
C ARG A 77 -24.50 -91.45 -14.64
N GLN A 78 -24.75 -92.76 -14.64
CA GLN A 78 -24.66 -93.55 -15.86
C GLN A 78 -25.79 -93.21 -16.85
N ILE A 79 -27.00 -92.91 -16.36
CA ILE A 79 -28.11 -92.41 -17.19
C ILE A 79 -27.72 -91.07 -17.83
N ASP A 80 -27.11 -90.16 -17.07
CA ASP A 80 -26.66 -88.87 -17.60
C ASP A 80 -25.61 -89.03 -18.70
N VAL A 81 -24.63 -89.92 -18.51
CA VAL A 81 -23.59 -90.20 -19.50
C VAL A 81 -24.18 -90.78 -20.79
N GLU A 82 -25.03 -91.80 -20.70
CA GLU A 82 -25.63 -92.41 -21.89
C GLU A 82 -26.64 -91.48 -22.58
N TYR A 83 -27.35 -90.65 -21.82
CA TYR A 83 -28.25 -89.64 -22.37
C TYR A 83 -27.48 -88.53 -23.09
N ALA A 84 -26.36 -88.06 -22.54
CA ALA A 84 -25.51 -87.05 -23.19
C ALA A 84 -24.92 -87.57 -24.51
N LYS A 85 -24.51 -88.86 -24.56
CA LYS A 85 -24.08 -89.50 -25.82
C LYS A 85 -25.22 -89.57 -26.84
N TRP A 86 -26.43 -89.89 -26.40
CA TRP A 86 -27.61 -89.89 -27.27
C TRP A 86 -27.91 -88.49 -27.82
N GLU A 87 -27.94 -87.45 -26.97
CA GLU A 87 -28.15 -86.07 -27.42
C GLU A 87 -27.06 -85.60 -28.39
N PHE A 88 -25.83 -86.05 -28.19
CA PHE A 88 -24.72 -85.78 -29.09
C PHE A 88 -24.96 -86.42 -30.45
N VAL A 89 -25.19 -87.73 -30.50
CA VAL A 89 -25.47 -88.45 -31.76
C VAL A 89 -26.67 -87.84 -32.49
N LEU A 90 -27.77 -87.59 -31.77
CA LEU A 90 -28.97 -87.00 -32.33
C LEU A 90 -28.74 -85.60 -32.93
N ALA A 91 -27.84 -84.81 -32.35
CA ALA A 91 -27.48 -83.48 -32.86
C ALA A 91 -26.98 -83.55 -34.30
N PHE A 92 -26.09 -84.50 -34.57
CA PHE A 92 -25.46 -84.68 -35.87
C PHE A 92 -26.33 -85.50 -36.82
N GLU A 93 -27.06 -86.49 -36.29
CA GLU A 93 -27.97 -87.31 -37.10
C GLU A 93 -29.07 -86.46 -37.75
N THR A 94 -29.65 -85.53 -36.98
CA THR A 94 -30.78 -84.69 -37.42
C THR A 94 -30.37 -83.38 -38.10
N ALA A 95 -29.08 -83.04 -38.06
CA ALA A 95 -28.58 -81.83 -38.68
C ALA A 95 -28.77 -81.86 -40.21
N SER A 96 -29.33 -80.78 -40.73
CA SER A 96 -29.64 -80.58 -42.15
C SER A 96 -28.88 -79.40 -42.76
N SER A 97 -28.02 -78.75 -41.97
CA SER A 97 -27.18 -77.62 -42.37
C SER A 97 -25.85 -77.59 -41.60
N GLU A 98 -24.87 -76.87 -42.13
CA GLU A 98 -23.57 -76.64 -41.47
C GLU A 98 -23.74 -75.91 -40.12
N GLU A 99 -24.72 -75.02 -40.00
CA GLU A 99 -25.02 -74.32 -38.73
C GLU A 99 -25.56 -75.29 -37.66
N GLU A 100 -26.42 -76.22 -38.05
CA GLU A 100 -26.90 -77.29 -37.16
C GLU A 100 -25.78 -78.28 -36.81
N MET A 101 -24.90 -78.64 -37.76
CA MET A 101 -23.70 -79.45 -37.50
C MET A 101 -22.75 -78.75 -36.52
N ARG A 102 -22.55 -77.44 -36.69
CA ARG A 102 -21.75 -76.60 -35.79
C ARG A 102 -22.33 -76.59 -34.39
N THR A 103 -23.65 -76.45 -34.27
CA THR A 103 -24.34 -76.54 -32.97
C THR A 103 -24.14 -77.91 -32.32
N GLY A 104 -24.10 -78.98 -33.11
CA GLY A 104 -23.72 -80.32 -32.64
C GLY A 104 -22.30 -80.37 -32.06
N LEU A 105 -21.32 -79.72 -32.72
CA LEU A 105 -19.92 -79.69 -32.26
C LEU A 105 -19.75 -79.00 -30.91
N GLU A 106 -20.61 -78.04 -30.55
CA GLU A 106 -20.57 -77.38 -29.24
C GLU A 106 -20.83 -78.34 -28.07
N ARG A 107 -21.50 -79.48 -28.32
CA ARG A 107 -21.74 -80.53 -27.31
C ARG A 107 -20.50 -81.38 -27.02
N VAL A 108 -19.45 -81.29 -27.84
CA VAL A 108 -18.18 -82.02 -27.63
C VAL A 108 -17.53 -81.65 -26.29
N GLN A 109 -17.60 -80.38 -25.88
CA GLN A 109 -16.96 -79.94 -24.63
C GLN A 109 -17.52 -80.69 -23.42
N SER A 110 -18.85 -80.77 -23.31
CA SER A 110 -19.50 -81.43 -22.17
C SER A 110 -19.12 -82.91 -22.09
N LEU A 111 -19.17 -83.61 -23.23
CA LEU A 111 -18.78 -85.02 -23.28
C LEU A 111 -17.30 -85.23 -22.98
N HIS A 112 -16.44 -84.35 -23.48
CA HIS A 112 -15.01 -84.38 -23.19
C HIS A 112 -14.75 -84.20 -21.69
N ASP A 113 -15.35 -83.19 -21.07
CA ASP A 113 -15.15 -82.88 -19.66
C ASP A 113 -15.64 -84.02 -18.76
N ASP A 114 -16.85 -84.53 -18.99
CA ASP A 114 -17.39 -85.66 -18.23
C ASP A 114 -16.50 -86.91 -18.36
N ARG A 115 -15.96 -87.15 -19.55
CA ARG A 115 -15.07 -88.28 -19.83
C ARG A 115 -13.70 -88.12 -19.15
N GLU A 116 -13.10 -86.93 -19.19
CA GLU A 116 -11.83 -86.65 -18.52
C GLU A 116 -11.97 -86.70 -17.00
N ILE A 117 -13.11 -86.27 -16.44
CA ILE A 117 -13.39 -86.42 -15.00
C ILE A 117 -13.34 -87.91 -14.60
N VAL A 118 -14.01 -88.79 -15.34
CA VAL A 118 -13.99 -90.24 -15.04
C VAL A 118 -12.58 -90.81 -15.16
N ILE A 119 -11.85 -90.48 -16.23
CA ILE A 119 -10.46 -90.93 -16.42
C ILE A 119 -9.57 -90.44 -15.28
N HIS A 120 -9.71 -89.19 -14.86
CA HIS A 120 -8.94 -88.61 -13.77
C HIS A 120 -9.26 -89.26 -12.42
N GLU A 121 -10.54 -89.47 -12.12
CA GLU A 121 -11.00 -90.15 -10.91
C GLU A 121 -10.46 -91.59 -10.85
N TRP A 122 -10.58 -92.35 -11.94
CA TRP A 122 -10.19 -93.77 -11.98
C TRP A 122 -8.68 -93.97 -12.05
N SER A 123 -7.95 -93.09 -12.75
CA SER A 123 -6.47 -93.12 -12.79
C SER A 123 -5.85 -92.84 -11.42
N SER A 124 -6.58 -92.14 -10.55
CA SER A 124 -6.17 -91.84 -9.17
C SER A 124 -6.56 -92.94 -8.15
N SER A 125 -7.22 -94.02 -8.58
CA SER A 125 -7.61 -95.14 -7.72
C SER A 125 -6.40 -95.93 -7.22
N ASP A 126 -6.46 -96.45 -5.99
CA ASP A 126 -5.44 -97.35 -5.43
C ASP A 126 -5.46 -98.76 -6.08
N ASP A 127 -6.56 -99.15 -6.74
CA ASP A 127 -6.70 -100.44 -7.43
C ASP A 127 -6.01 -100.43 -8.82
N PRO A 128 -5.02 -101.32 -9.07
CA PRO A 128 -4.35 -101.41 -10.38
C PRO A 128 -5.27 -101.73 -11.55
N THR A 129 -6.36 -102.46 -11.33
CA THR A 129 -7.35 -102.85 -12.35
C THR A 129 -8.14 -101.63 -12.81
N VAL A 130 -8.54 -100.77 -11.85
CA VAL A 130 -9.23 -99.51 -12.13
C VAL A 130 -8.31 -98.54 -12.88
N ARG A 131 -7.04 -98.42 -12.47
CA ARG A 131 -6.06 -97.60 -13.20
C ARG A 131 -5.78 -98.11 -14.61
N ALA A 132 -5.70 -99.43 -14.80
CA ALA A 132 -5.53 -100.04 -16.12
C ALA A 132 -6.72 -99.71 -17.02
N ARG A 133 -7.95 -99.83 -16.50
CA ARG A 133 -9.14 -99.46 -17.25
C ARG A 133 -9.20 -97.96 -17.56
N ALA A 134 -8.77 -97.09 -16.63
CA ALA A 134 -8.65 -95.66 -16.90
C ALA A 134 -7.67 -95.34 -18.05
N ALA A 135 -6.54 -96.07 -18.12
CA ALA A 135 -5.59 -95.95 -19.21
C ALA A 135 -6.15 -96.45 -20.55
N GLU A 136 -6.97 -97.51 -20.54
CA GLU A 136 -7.70 -97.98 -21.71
C GLU A 136 -8.71 -96.94 -22.18
N LEU A 137 -9.56 -96.41 -21.28
CA LEU A 137 -10.52 -95.35 -21.58
C LEU A 137 -9.85 -94.11 -22.18
N ALA A 138 -8.67 -93.73 -21.68
CA ALA A 138 -7.88 -92.60 -22.19
C ALA A 138 -7.31 -92.85 -23.60
N ALA A 139 -7.15 -94.10 -24.00
CA ALA A 139 -6.63 -94.51 -25.30
C ALA A 139 -7.72 -94.88 -26.32
N GLU A 140 -8.99 -94.95 -25.89
CA GLU A 140 -10.10 -95.26 -26.79
C GLU A 140 -10.26 -94.16 -27.86
N PRO A 141 -10.53 -94.53 -29.13
CA PRO A 141 -10.69 -93.57 -30.24
C PRO A 141 -11.68 -92.45 -29.94
N TYR A 142 -12.82 -92.79 -29.33
CA TYR A 142 -13.80 -91.83 -28.81
C TYR A 142 -13.17 -90.72 -27.97
N THR A 143 -12.30 -91.07 -27.02
CA THR A 143 -11.69 -90.09 -26.10
C THR A 143 -10.65 -89.24 -26.81
N LEU A 144 -9.86 -89.84 -27.71
CA LEU A 144 -8.83 -89.12 -28.46
C LEU A 144 -9.44 -88.09 -29.42
N VAL A 145 -10.52 -88.45 -30.11
CA VAL A 145 -11.24 -87.55 -31.04
C VAL A 145 -11.90 -86.41 -30.28
N LEU A 146 -12.59 -86.69 -29.17
CA LEU A 146 -13.16 -85.63 -28.32
C LEU A 146 -12.09 -84.65 -27.84
N ARG A 147 -10.94 -85.16 -27.36
CA ARG A 147 -9.83 -84.31 -26.91
C ARG A 147 -9.23 -83.47 -28.05
N LYS A 148 -9.11 -84.06 -29.26
CA LYS A 148 -8.60 -83.39 -30.48
C LYS A 148 -9.47 -82.18 -30.87
N ILE A 149 -10.78 -82.32 -30.74
CA ILE A 149 -11.75 -81.27 -31.06
C ILE A 149 -11.90 -80.27 -29.91
N ALA A 150 -12.00 -80.73 -28.65
CA ALA A 150 -12.26 -79.89 -27.48
C ALA A 150 -11.24 -78.76 -27.31
N VAL A 151 -9.96 -79.03 -27.55
CA VAL A 151 -8.87 -78.02 -27.48
C VAL A 151 -9.09 -76.85 -28.46
N ARG A 152 -9.94 -77.02 -29.49
CA ARG A 152 -10.17 -76.03 -30.55
C ARG A 152 -11.61 -75.53 -30.63
N LEU A 153 -12.46 -75.84 -29.64
CA LEU A 153 -13.85 -75.36 -29.63
C LEU A 153 -13.97 -73.82 -29.56
N GLY A 154 -12.92 -73.12 -29.11
CA GLY A 154 -12.85 -71.66 -29.14
C GLY A 154 -12.48 -71.06 -30.52
N ASP A 155 -12.04 -71.88 -31.47
CA ASP A 155 -11.66 -71.44 -32.82
C ASP A 155 -12.85 -71.53 -33.76
N GLY A 156 -13.51 -70.39 -33.95
CA GLY A 156 -14.72 -70.31 -34.77
C GLY A 156 -14.50 -70.74 -36.23
N ALA A 157 -13.33 -70.46 -36.80
CA ALA A 157 -13.04 -70.81 -38.19
C ALA A 157 -12.78 -72.32 -38.34
N TYR A 158 -12.11 -72.93 -37.36
CA TYR A 158 -11.96 -74.38 -37.29
C TYR A 158 -13.32 -75.08 -37.17
N LEU A 159 -14.24 -74.56 -36.36
CA LEU A 159 -15.57 -75.15 -36.21
C LEU A 159 -16.44 -75.01 -37.45
N ASP A 160 -16.36 -73.90 -38.18
CA ASP A 160 -17.06 -73.75 -39.46
C ASP A 160 -16.54 -74.75 -40.49
N ALA A 161 -15.21 -74.88 -40.59
CA ALA A 161 -14.58 -75.81 -41.52
C ALA A 161 -14.89 -77.27 -41.16
N LEU A 162 -14.82 -77.63 -39.87
CA LEU A 162 -15.16 -78.97 -39.40
C LEU A 162 -16.65 -79.28 -39.59
N ALA A 163 -17.54 -78.32 -39.35
CA ALA A 163 -18.97 -78.48 -39.59
C ALA A 163 -19.30 -78.69 -41.07
N ALA A 164 -18.61 -77.98 -41.98
CA ALA A 164 -18.76 -78.17 -43.41
C ALA A 164 -18.30 -79.57 -43.87
N GLU A 165 -17.13 -80.03 -43.40
CA GLU A 165 -16.63 -81.38 -43.70
C GLU A 165 -17.54 -82.48 -43.11
N MET A 166 -18.06 -82.27 -41.89
CA MET A 166 -19.04 -83.18 -41.27
C MET A 166 -20.37 -83.21 -42.04
N MET A 167 -20.82 -82.07 -42.57
CA MET A 167 -22.01 -82.00 -43.42
C MET A 167 -21.82 -82.76 -44.74
N LEU A 168 -20.64 -82.67 -45.34
CA LEU A 168 -20.29 -83.47 -46.52
C LEU A 168 -20.29 -84.97 -46.18
N ALA A 169 -19.65 -85.36 -45.08
CA ALA A 169 -19.63 -86.74 -44.62
C ALA A 169 -21.05 -87.30 -44.36
N HIS A 170 -21.94 -86.51 -43.78
CA HIS A 170 -23.36 -86.88 -43.56
C HIS A 170 -24.11 -87.11 -44.87
N GLN A 171 -23.91 -86.24 -45.87
CA GLN A 171 -24.53 -86.39 -47.19
C GLN A 171 -24.01 -87.62 -47.95
N GLU A 172 -22.72 -87.94 -47.80
CA GLU A 172 -22.09 -89.04 -48.53
C GLU A 172 -22.28 -90.42 -47.88
N ARG A 173 -22.20 -90.48 -46.55
CA ARG A 173 -22.21 -91.74 -45.78
C ARG A 173 -23.58 -92.11 -45.23
N GLY A 174 -24.52 -91.16 -45.17
CA GLY A 174 -25.82 -91.32 -44.53
C GLY A 174 -25.84 -90.79 -43.08
N PRO A 175 -26.96 -90.99 -42.35
CA PRO A 175 -27.12 -90.46 -41.00
C PRO A 175 -26.08 -91.06 -40.04
N PHE A 176 -25.61 -90.25 -39.09
CA PHE A 176 -24.76 -90.71 -37.98
C PHE A 176 -25.64 -91.32 -36.89
N ASP A 177 -26.22 -92.49 -37.15
CA ASP A 177 -27.15 -93.19 -36.26
C ASP A 177 -26.46 -93.91 -35.09
N ASP A 178 -25.13 -94.07 -35.16
CA ASP A 178 -24.30 -94.73 -34.16
C ASP A 178 -23.10 -93.86 -33.72
N LEU A 179 -22.70 -94.00 -32.45
CA LEU A 179 -21.62 -93.20 -31.86
C LEU A 179 -20.25 -93.50 -32.51
N ASP A 180 -19.95 -94.76 -32.82
CA ASP A 180 -18.65 -95.12 -33.42
C ASP A 180 -18.56 -94.56 -34.86
N ILE A 181 -19.67 -94.58 -35.60
CA ILE A 181 -19.76 -94.00 -36.94
C ILE A 181 -19.53 -92.49 -36.88
N LEU A 182 -20.19 -91.80 -35.95
CA LEU A 182 -20.02 -90.36 -35.76
C LEU A 182 -18.57 -90.00 -35.42
N ILE A 183 -17.95 -90.76 -34.52
CA ILE A 183 -16.59 -90.50 -34.06
C ILE A 183 -15.56 -90.74 -35.17
N GLN A 184 -15.74 -91.78 -35.99
CA GLN A 184 -14.89 -91.99 -37.15
C GLN A 184 -15.04 -90.87 -38.19
N ALA A 185 -16.27 -90.38 -38.42
CA ALA A 185 -16.50 -89.26 -39.33
C ALA A 185 -15.84 -87.97 -38.82
N LEU A 186 -15.92 -87.71 -37.52
CA LEU A 186 -15.24 -86.58 -36.87
C LEU A 186 -13.71 -86.69 -37.01
N ASP A 187 -13.13 -87.87 -36.79
CA ASP A 187 -11.69 -88.06 -36.93
C ASP A 187 -11.23 -87.81 -38.38
N ASP A 188 -11.92 -88.43 -39.35
CA ASP A 188 -11.64 -88.25 -40.78
C ASP A 188 -11.74 -86.77 -41.19
N ALA A 189 -12.80 -86.07 -40.76
CA ALA A 189 -13.00 -84.65 -41.07
C ALA A 189 -11.90 -83.76 -40.46
N THR A 190 -11.43 -84.08 -39.26
CA THR A 190 -10.31 -83.35 -38.66
C THR A 190 -8.96 -83.60 -39.34
N ASP A 191 -8.76 -84.78 -39.94
CA ASP A 191 -7.54 -85.10 -40.69
C ASP A 191 -7.49 -84.41 -42.06
N VAL A 192 -8.63 -84.22 -42.72
CA VAL A 192 -8.74 -83.48 -43.99
C VAL A 192 -8.26 -82.03 -43.87
N LEU A 193 -8.33 -81.43 -42.68
CA LEU A 193 -7.98 -80.03 -42.44
C LEU A 193 -6.45 -79.71 -42.36
N GLY A 194 -5.53 -80.68 -42.53
CA GLY A 194 -4.13 -80.47 -42.96
C GLY A 194 -3.12 -79.68 -42.07
N PHE A 195 -3.49 -79.24 -40.87
CA PHE A 195 -2.72 -78.29 -40.05
C PHE A 195 -1.39 -78.78 -39.46
N GLU A 196 -1.12 -80.08 -39.39
CA GLU A 196 0.18 -80.60 -38.91
C GLU A 196 1.35 -80.25 -39.85
N SER A 197 1.07 -80.17 -41.16
CA SER A 197 2.09 -79.87 -42.18
C SER A 197 2.65 -78.44 -42.09
N ILE A 198 1.79 -77.47 -41.73
CA ILE A 198 2.18 -76.06 -41.59
C ILE A 198 3.08 -75.88 -40.37
N VAL A 199 2.70 -76.47 -39.24
CA VAL A 199 3.49 -76.40 -38.00
C VAL A 199 4.87 -77.01 -38.18
N MET A 200 4.96 -78.14 -38.90
CA MET A 200 6.22 -78.79 -39.24
C MET A 200 7.12 -77.88 -40.10
N ALA A 201 6.57 -77.22 -41.13
CA ALA A 201 7.34 -76.33 -42.01
C ALA A 201 8.02 -75.16 -41.26
N PHE A 202 7.33 -74.56 -40.28
CA PHE A 202 7.88 -73.49 -39.45
C PHE A 202 8.88 -74.00 -38.42
N ASN A 203 8.67 -75.18 -37.83
CA ASN A 203 9.56 -75.73 -36.82
C ASN A 203 10.84 -76.33 -37.42
N GLU A 204 10.79 -76.87 -38.64
CA GLU A 204 11.93 -77.49 -39.31
C GLU A 204 12.82 -76.49 -40.09
N ALA A 205 12.40 -75.23 -40.25
CA ALA A 205 13.18 -74.21 -40.94
C ALA A 205 14.56 -73.98 -40.24
N PRO A 206 15.71 -74.32 -40.85
CA PRO A 206 17.01 -74.27 -40.17
C PRO A 206 17.56 -72.85 -39.96
N ASP A 207 17.14 -71.89 -40.77
CA ASP A 207 17.61 -70.52 -40.79
C ASP A 207 16.49 -69.56 -41.16
N TRP A 208 16.79 -68.26 -41.16
CA TRP A 208 15.82 -67.21 -41.46
C TRP A 208 15.34 -67.27 -42.92
N GLU A 209 16.14 -67.79 -43.86
CA GLU A 209 15.80 -67.91 -45.28
C GLU A 209 14.74 -69.01 -45.47
N ALA A 210 14.94 -70.16 -44.83
CA ALA A 210 13.96 -71.23 -44.81
C ALA A 210 12.70 -70.85 -44.03
N MET A 211 12.83 -70.06 -42.95
CA MET A 211 11.68 -69.51 -42.22
C MET A 211 10.87 -68.59 -43.13
N LEU A 212 11.54 -67.72 -43.88
CA LEU A 212 10.90 -66.84 -44.85
C LEU A 212 10.18 -67.63 -45.95
N ALA A 213 10.78 -68.70 -46.46
CA ALA A 213 10.13 -69.60 -47.41
C ALA A 213 8.89 -70.29 -46.80
N ALA A 214 8.94 -70.71 -45.54
CA ALA A 214 7.78 -71.26 -44.83
C ALA A 214 6.65 -70.22 -44.69
N ILE A 215 7.00 -68.95 -44.39
CA ILE A 215 6.05 -67.84 -44.36
C ILE A 215 5.40 -67.65 -45.73
N GLN A 216 6.19 -67.52 -46.79
CA GLN A 216 5.69 -67.30 -48.15
C GLN A 216 4.73 -68.40 -48.61
N ASN A 217 5.06 -69.66 -48.32
CA ASN A 217 4.27 -70.81 -48.78
C ASN A 217 2.95 -70.99 -48.00
N ASN A 218 2.83 -70.45 -46.78
CA ASN A 218 1.69 -70.70 -45.90
C ASN A 218 0.95 -69.43 -45.47
N ALA A 219 1.42 -68.24 -45.85
CA ALA A 219 0.87 -66.95 -45.41
C ALA A 219 -0.64 -66.82 -45.67
N SER A 220 -1.13 -67.30 -46.82
CA SER A 220 -2.56 -67.22 -47.16
C SER A 220 -3.46 -68.08 -46.27
N ALA A 221 -2.90 -69.12 -45.63
CA ALA A 221 -3.61 -69.96 -44.69
C ALA A 221 -3.52 -69.44 -43.24
N LEU A 222 -2.59 -68.52 -42.96
CA LEU A 222 -2.27 -68.05 -41.61
C LEU A 222 -2.70 -66.60 -41.34
N LEU A 223 -2.84 -65.77 -42.37
CA LEU A 223 -2.97 -64.31 -42.24
C LEU A 223 -4.22 -63.77 -42.91
N ASP A 224 -4.74 -62.68 -42.35
CA ASP A 224 -5.83 -61.90 -42.95
C ASP A 224 -5.38 -61.09 -44.19
N SER A 225 -6.34 -60.47 -44.87
CA SER A 225 -6.09 -59.69 -46.09
C SER A 225 -5.25 -58.43 -45.86
N ASP A 226 -5.29 -57.81 -44.67
CA ASP A 226 -4.49 -56.62 -44.35
C ASP A 226 -3.02 -56.99 -44.15
N ARG A 227 -2.75 -58.06 -43.40
CA ARG A 227 -1.39 -58.56 -43.16
C ARG A 227 -0.78 -59.13 -44.42
N LEU A 228 -1.54 -59.79 -45.29
CA LEU A 228 -1.08 -60.20 -46.63
C LEU A 228 -0.67 -59.00 -47.49
N ALA A 229 -1.42 -57.90 -47.43
CA ALA A 229 -1.08 -56.69 -48.18
C ALA A 229 0.22 -56.03 -47.67
N LYS A 230 0.38 -55.91 -46.34
CA LYS A 230 1.61 -55.41 -45.72
C LYS A 230 2.82 -56.28 -46.05
N LEU A 231 2.62 -57.60 -45.96
CA LEU A 231 3.65 -58.59 -46.26
C LEU A 231 4.13 -58.48 -47.72
N SER A 232 3.21 -58.29 -48.67
CA SER A 232 3.58 -58.07 -50.08
C SER A 232 4.45 -56.84 -50.30
N GLN A 233 4.30 -55.78 -49.50
CA GLN A 233 5.13 -54.57 -49.62
C GLN A 233 6.54 -54.76 -49.05
N LEU A 234 6.67 -55.62 -48.03
CA LEU A 234 7.98 -55.97 -47.48
C LEU A 234 8.80 -56.80 -48.47
N PHE A 235 8.14 -57.63 -49.28
CA PHE A 235 8.76 -58.49 -50.29
C PHE A 235 9.30 -57.77 -51.55
N ASP A 236 9.22 -56.44 -51.58
CA ASP A 236 9.81 -55.61 -52.64
C ASP A 236 11.16 -54.98 -52.23
N ASP A 237 11.56 -55.10 -50.96
CA ASP A 237 12.74 -54.45 -50.36
C ASP A 237 13.49 -55.43 -49.45
N GLY A 238 14.29 -56.33 -50.03
CA GLY A 238 14.89 -57.52 -49.40
C GLY A 238 15.58 -57.37 -48.03
N SER A 239 15.79 -56.16 -47.52
CA SER A 239 16.21 -55.90 -46.14
C SER A 239 15.11 -56.21 -45.10
N TYR A 240 13.85 -55.88 -45.39
CA TYR A 240 12.73 -56.07 -44.47
C TYR A 240 12.23 -57.51 -44.43
N GLU A 241 12.35 -58.23 -45.55
CA GLU A 241 12.10 -59.67 -45.62
C GLU A 241 13.02 -60.44 -44.67
N GLN A 242 14.30 -60.04 -44.64
CA GLN A 242 15.29 -60.60 -43.74
C GLN A 242 14.92 -60.34 -42.28
N ALA A 243 14.52 -59.10 -41.94
CA ALA A 243 14.08 -58.77 -40.59
C ALA A 243 12.85 -59.58 -40.13
N LEU A 244 11.92 -59.86 -41.06
CA LEU A 244 10.76 -60.71 -40.80
C LEU A 244 11.17 -62.16 -40.51
N GLY A 245 12.00 -62.76 -41.38
CA GLY A 245 12.50 -64.12 -41.19
C GLY A 245 13.32 -64.29 -39.91
N ILE A 246 14.20 -63.32 -39.61
CA ILE A 246 14.99 -63.31 -38.37
C ILE A 246 14.08 -63.21 -37.15
N GLY A 247 13.11 -62.30 -37.14
CA GLY A 247 12.24 -62.09 -35.98
C GLY A 247 11.39 -63.31 -35.65
N VAL A 248 10.81 -63.98 -36.66
CA VAL A 248 10.04 -65.22 -36.43
C VAL A 248 10.95 -66.36 -35.96
N THR A 249 12.17 -66.43 -36.48
CA THR A 249 13.19 -67.39 -36.02
C THR A 249 13.59 -67.12 -34.56
N GLU A 250 13.73 -65.85 -34.17
CA GLU A 250 14.04 -65.42 -32.80
C GLU A 250 12.89 -65.78 -31.85
N ILE A 251 11.63 -65.55 -32.24
CA ILE A 251 10.45 -65.97 -31.47
C ILE A 251 10.46 -67.49 -31.24
N ARG A 252 10.67 -68.30 -32.29
CA ARG A 252 10.77 -69.76 -32.15
C ARG A 252 11.93 -70.17 -31.24
N THR A 253 13.06 -69.46 -31.32
CA THR A 253 14.25 -69.77 -30.50
C THR A 253 14.00 -69.48 -29.03
N LEU A 254 13.34 -68.37 -28.71
CA LEU A 254 13.07 -67.95 -27.33
C LEU A 254 11.94 -68.76 -26.68
N PHE A 255 10.88 -69.08 -27.44
CA PHE A 255 9.66 -69.68 -26.90
C PHE A 255 9.48 -71.17 -27.23
N GLY A 256 10.39 -71.75 -28.02
CA GLY A 256 10.34 -73.13 -28.47
C GLY A 256 9.54 -73.32 -29.78
N ASN A 257 9.41 -74.58 -30.18
CA ASN A 257 8.65 -74.96 -31.37
C ASN A 257 7.17 -74.55 -31.24
N PHE A 258 6.61 -74.04 -32.34
CA PHE A 258 5.18 -73.74 -32.42
C PHE A 258 4.37 -75.03 -32.29
N THR A 259 3.32 -75.02 -31.49
CA THR A 259 2.45 -76.18 -31.27
C THR A 259 1.14 -76.09 -32.04
N SER A 260 0.84 -74.94 -32.64
CA SER A 260 -0.35 -74.73 -33.47
C SER A 260 -0.15 -73.65 -34.53
N PRO A 261 -0.93 -73.66 -35.62
CA PRO A 261 -0.99 -72.57 -36.60
C PRO A 261 -1.34 -71.22 -35.96
N GLY A 262 -2.21 -71.19 -34.94
CA GLY A 262 -2.58 -69.95 -34.26
C GLY A 262 -1.42 -69.26 -33.53
N GLN A 263 -0.46 -70.03 -32.99
CA GLN A 263 0.78 -69.46 -32.43
C GLN A 263 1.66 -68.85 -33.52
N ILE A 264 1.72 -69.50 -34.69
CA ILE A 264 2.46 -69.01 -35.86
C ILE A 264 1.81 -67.72 -36.37
N THR A 265 0.49 -67.69 -36.53
CA THR A 265 -0.28 -66.50 -36.91
C THR A 265 0.02 -65.34 -35.97
N SER A 266 -0.11 -65.54 -34.65
CA SER A 266 0.14 -64.49 -33.66
C SER A 266 1.56 -63.93 -33.71
N ALA A 267 2.57 -64.80 -33.95
CA ALA A 267 3.95 -64.39 -34.11
C ALA A 267 4.16 -63.59 -35.41
N LEU A 268 3.55 -64.05 -36.51
CA LEU A 268 3.67 -63.41 -37.81
C LEU A 268 2.99 -62.04 -37.85
N GLU A 269 1.78 -61.92 -37.34
CA GLU A 269 1.03 -60.65 -37.37
C GLU A 269 1.82 -59.52 -36.68
N LYS A 270 2.34 -59.78 -35.49
CA LYS A 270 3.17 -58.82 -34.74
C LYS A 270 4.46 -58.48 -35.48
N GLN A 271 5.16 -59.50 -36.00
CA GLN A 271 6.43 -59.27 -36.70
C GLN A 271 6.23 -58.52 -38.02
N ILE A 272 5.12 -58.78 -38.72
CA ILE A 272 4.72 -58.06 -39.94
C ILE A 272 4.42 -56.60 -39.61
N ASP A 273 3.67 -56.30 -38.54
CA ASP A 273 3.37 -54.91 -38.15
C ASP A 273 4.61 -54.12 -37.74
N ILE A 274 5.55 -54.76 -37.03
CA ILE A 274 6.83 -54.13 -36.67
C ILE A 274 7.63 -53.82 -37.94
N SER A 275 7.84 -54.82 -38.80
CA SER A 275 8.67 -54.69 -40.00
C SER A 275 8.05 -53.71 -41.00
N HIS A 276 6.73 -53.78 -41.19
CA HIS A 276 5.99 -52.85 -42.06
C HIS A 276 5.98 -51.43 -41.51
N GLY A 277 5.84 -51.26 -40.19
CA GLY A 277 5.95 -49.95 -39.54
C GLY A 277 7.29 -49.27 -39.83
N GLN A 278 8.40 -50.03 -39.77
CA GLN A 278 9.74 -49.56 -40.11
C GLN A 278 9.87 -49.20 -41.60
N PHE A 279 9.37 -50.06 -42.50
CA PHE A 279 9.35 -49.79 -43.94
C PHE A 279 8.55 -48.53 -44.28
N ALA A 280 7.34 -48.41 -43.72
CA ALA A 280 6.47 -47.27 -43.95
C ALA A 280 7.10 -45.96 -43.46
N ALA A 281 7.80 -45.99 -42.31
CA ALA A 281 8.53 -44.83 -41.80
C ALA A 281 9.65 -44.39 -42.74
N LEU A 282 10.50 -45.33 -43.15
CA LEU A 282 11.61 -45.05 -44.05
C LEU A 282 11.11 -44.51 -45.40
N SER A 283 10.07 -45.12 -45.96
CA SER A 283 9.44 -44.72 -47.21
C SER A 283 8.78 -43.34 -47.13
N ALA A 284 7.99 -43.08 -46.09
CA ALA A 284 7.34 -41.78 -45.87
C ALA A 284 8.36 -40.66 -45.69
N ILE A 285 9.41 -40.90 -44.90
CA ILE A 285 10.48 -39.92 -44.71
C ILE A 285 11.20 -39.72 -46.05
N ASN A 286 11.72 -40.76 -46.70
CA ASN A 286 12.45 -40.62 -47.96
C ASN A 286 11.65 -39.95 -49.09
N SER A 287 10.34 -40.15 -49.15
CA SER A 287 9.47 -39.50 -50.14
C SER A 287 9.13 -38.04 -49.82
N SER A 288 9.37 -37.57 -48.59
CA SER A 288 9.11 -36.20 -48.16
C SER A 288 10.04 -35.19 -48.84
N GLN A 289 9.47 -34.12 -49.41
CA GLN A 289 10.19 -33.13 -50.23
C GLN A 289 10.76 -31.95 -49.42
N ASP A 290 10.17 -31.66 -48.26
CA ASP A 290 10.54 -30.55 -47.38
C ASP A 290 10.50 -30.97 -45.90
N ALA A 291 10.95 -30.07 -45.02
CA ALA A 291 11.00 -30.34 -43.59
C ALA A 291 9.61 -30.50 -42.96
N SER A 292 8.58 -29.85 -43.48
CA SER A 292 7.22 -29.99 -42.95
C SER A 292 6.68 -31.40 -43.18
N ALA A 293 6.86 -31.94 -44.38
CA ALA A 293 6.46 -33.31 -44.71
C ALA A 293 7.26 -34.35 -43.89
N ILE A 294 8.54 -34.07 -43.62
CA ILE A 294 9.36 -34.93 -42.75
C ILE A 294 8.84 -34.92 -41.32
N ALA A 295 8.51 -33.75 -40.76
CA ALA A 295 7.95 -33.64 -39.42
C ALA A 295 6.65 -34.44 -39.29
N GLU A 296 5.74 -34.31 -40.27
CA GLU A 296 4.49 -35.08 -40.30
C GLU A 296 4.75 -36.60 -40.35
N ALA A 297 5.69 -37.04 -41.21
CA ALA A 297 6.09 -38.44 -41.28
C ALA A 297 6.71 -38.95 -39.97
N LEU A 298 7.54 -38.15 -39.30
CA LEU A 298 8.14 -38.49 -38.01
C LEU A 298 7.06 -38.67 -36.92
N THR A 299 6.13 -37.72 -36.80
CA THR A 299 5.03 -37.80 -35.82
C THR A 299 4.18 -39.05 -36.00
N ILE A 300 3.85 -39.40 -37.24
CA ILE A 300 3.01 -40.58 -37.54
C ILE A 300 3.77 -41.88 -37.28
N HIS A 301 5.01 -41.97 -37.74
CA HIS A 301 5.70 -43.26 -37.84
C HIS A 301 6.65 -43.55 -36.68
N VAL A 302 7.38 -42.56 -36.15
CA VAL A 302 8.32 -42.77 -35.02
C VAL A 302 7.56 -43.18 -33.76
N ALA A 303 6.45 -42.50 -33.45
CA ALA A 303 5.58 -42.85 -32.33
C ALA A 303 5.05 -44.28 -32.44
N ARG A 304 4.61 -44.69 -33.65
CA ARG A 304 4.09 -46.05 -33.89
C ARG A 304 5.17 -47.11 -33.76
N ILE A 305 6.36 -46.88 -34.30
CA ILE A 305 7.50 -47.80 -34.17
C ILE A 305 7.90 -47.94 -32.70
N HIS A 306 7.97 -46.81 -31.98
CA HIS A 306 8.25 -46.80 -30.55
C HIS A 306 7.22 -47.64 -29.78
N GLN A 307 5.94 -47.44 -30.06
CA GLN A 307 4.85 -48.21 -29.45
C GLN A 307 4.99 -49.71 -29.70
N HIS A 308 5.13 -50.15 -30.97
CA HIS A 308 5.29 -51.57 -31.28
C HIS A 308 6.51 -52.19 -30.60
N ARG A 309 7.61 -51.42 -30.50
CA ARG A 309 8.83 -51.85 -29.80
C ARG A 309 8.60 -52.02 -28.30
N GLN A 310 7.84 -51.12 -27.66
CA GLN A 310 7.47 -51.25 -26.24
C GLN A 310 6.54 -52.43 -25.99
N GLU A 311 5.53 -52.63 -26.84
CA GLU A 311 4.61 -53.77 -26.75
C GLU A 311 5.34 -55.12 -26.86
N LEU A 312 6.37 -55.20 -27.73
CA LEU A 312 7.24 -56.37 -27.83
C LEU A 312 8.01 -56.62 -26.52
N ILE A 313 8.70 -55.61 -26.00
CA ILE A 313 9.49 -55.70 -24.77
C ILE A 313 8.61 -56.12 -23.59
N VAL A 314 7.48 -55.43 -23.40
CA VAL A 314 6.52 -55.73 -22.34
C VAL A 314 5.97 -57.14 -22.47
N GLY A 315 5.61 -57.56 -23.69
CA GLY A 315 5.12 -58.92 -23.95
C GLY A 315 6.16 -60.00 -23.63
N TRP A 316 7.44 -59.78 -23.97
CA TRP A 316 8.51 -60.72 -23.69
C TRP A 316 8.85 -60.79 -22.19
N ILE A 317 8.82 -59.65 -21.48
CA ILE A 317 8.96 -59.63 -20.01
C ILE A 317 7.82 -60.39 -19.35
N ALA A 318 6.57 -60.15 -19.78
CA ALA A 318 5.39 -60.79 -19.22
C ALA A 318 5.33 -62.31 -19.43
N SER A 319 6.09 -62.85 -20.38
CA SER A 319 6.13 -64.30 -20.66
C SER A 319 6.75 -65.14 -19.53
N GLY A 320 7.59 -64.53 -18.67
CA GLY A 320 8.31 -65.24 -17.61
C GLY A 320 9.43 -66.18 -18.09
N ASN A 321 9.68 -66.27 -19.40
CA ASN A 321 10.79 -67.06 -19.95
C ASN A 321 12.12 -66.32 -19.71
N PRO A 322 13.12 -66.94 -19.04
CA PRO A 322 14.38 -66.27 -18.70
C PRO A 322 15.16 -65.72 -19.90
N ASP A 323 15.18 -66.43 -21.03
CA ASP A 323 15.90 -66.02 -22.24
C ASP A 323 15.16 -64.87 -22.93
N ALA A 324 13.83 -64.91 -22.97
CA ALA A 324 13.00 -63.83 -23.50
C ALA A 324 13.11 -62.56 -22.65
N VAL A 325 13.13 -62.68 -21.32
CA VAL A 325 13.33 -61.56 -20.38
C VAL A 325 14.73 -60.96 -20.55
N ALA A 326 15.78 -61.80 -20.63
CA ALA A 326 17.15 -61.33 -20.88
C ALA A 326 17.23 -60.54 -22.19
N ARG A 327 16.63 -61.07 -23.26
CA ARG A 327 16.59 -60.40 -24.55
C ARG A 327 15.78 -59.09 -24.51
N ALA A 328 14.64 -59.06 -23.81
CA ALA A 328 13.84 -57.85 -23.65
C ALA A 328 14.62 -56.72 -22.96
N ASN A 329 15.41 -57.04 -21.94
CA ASN A 329 16.29 -56.07 -21.27
C ASN A 329 17.40 -55.54 -22.20
N GLU A 330 17.96 -56.39 -23.07
CA GLU A 330 18.90 -55.94 -24.11
C GLU A 330 18.22 -54.98 -25.09
N LEU A 331 17.00 -55.28 -25.52
CA LEU A 331 16.24 -54.43 -26.42
C LEU A 331 15.86 -53.10 -25.77
N GLU A 332 15.54 -53.09 -24.47
CA GLU A 332 15.23 -51.87 -23.71
C GLU A 332 16.43 -50.91 -23.62
N GLY A 333 17.63 -51.46 -23.43
CA GLY A 333 18.88 -50.68 -23.38
C GLY A 333 19.51 -50.40 -24.76
N ALA A 334 18.93 -50.89 -25.85
CA ALA A 334 19.51 -50.73 -27.18
C ALA A 334 19.48 -49.25 -27.63
N PRO A 335 20.51 -48.77 -28.36
CA PRO A 335 20.51 -47.41 -28.90
C PRO A 335 19.25 -47.08 -29.69
N TYR A 336 18.80 -48.01 -30.53
CA TYR A 336 17.54 -47.92 -31.27
C TYR A 336 16.33 -47.57 -30.38
N THR A 337 16.19 -48.24 -29.24
CA THR A 337 15.04 -48.04 -28.34
C THR A 337 15.17 -46.76 -27.52
N THR A 338 16.41 -46.38 -27.17
CA THR A 338 16.70 -45.13 -26.46
C THR A 338 16.36 -43.92 -27.32
N VAL A 339 16.88 -43.89 -28.55
CA VAL A 339 16.63 -42.80 -29.52
C VAL A 339 15.14 -42.66 -29.81
N LEU A 340 14.45 -43.77 -30.07
CA LEU A 340 13.01 -43.72 -30.31
C LEU A 340 12.24 -43.17 -29.10
N ARG A 341 12.66 -43.48 -27.87
CA ARG A 341 12.02 -42.98 -26.66
C ARG A 341 12.22 -41.48 -26.47
N GLU A 342 13.46 -41.02 -26.64
CA GLU A 342 13.85 -39.61 -26.52
C GLU A 342 13.08 -38.78 -27.54
N VAL A 343 13.23 -39.09 -28.84
CA VAL A 343 12.52 -38.40 -29.91
C VAL A 343 10.99 -38.48 -29.73
N SER A 344 10.44 -39.65 -29.38
CA SER A 344 8.98 -39.80 -29.18
C SER A 344 8.43 -38.89 -28.09
N SER A 345 9.24 -38.58 -27.07
CA SER A 345 8.82 -37.73 -25.95
C SER A 345 8.66 -36.26 -26.33
N HIS A 346 9.25 -35.85 -27.46
CA HIS A 346 9.23 -34.49 -27.98
C HIS A 346 8.35 -34.31 -29.23
N LEU A 347 7.68 -35.36 -29.74
CA LEU A 347 6.85 -35.30 -30.96
C LEU A 347 5.62 -34.39 -30.85
N SER A 348 5.23 -33.94 -29.65
CA SER A 348 4.17 -32.94 -29.49
C SER A 348 4.65 -31.50 -29.65
N ASP A 349 5.97 -31.29 -29.73
CA ASP A 349 6.58 -29.99 -29.81
C ASP A 349 6.86 -29.59 -31.27
N GLU A 350 6.11 -28.60 -31.76
CA GLU A 350 6.19 -28.15 -33.15
C GLU A 350 7.55 -27.55 -33.51
N ALA A 351 8.23 -26.88 -32.57
CA ALA A 351 9.49 -26.21 -32.83
C ALA A 351 10.66 -27.21 -32.84
N TYR A 352 10.67 -28.16 -31.90
CA TYR A 352 11.61 -29.28 -31.92
C TYR A 352 11.45 -30.10 -33.21
N LEU A 353 10.21 -30.42 -33.59
CA LEU A 353 9.92 -31.18 -34.81
C LEU A 353 10.40 -30.48 -36.09
N ALA A 354 10.21 -29.16 -36.18
CA ALA A 354 10.67 -28.37 -37.32
C ALA A 354 12.19 -28.45 -37.47
N GLU A 355 12.93 -28.27 -36.37
CA GLU A 355 14.40 -28.31 -36.37
C GLU A 355 14.92 -29.74 -36.63
N LEU A 356 14.34 -30.75 -35.97
CA LEU A 356 14.64 -32.15 -36.19
C LEU A 356 14.44 -32.52 -37.66
N ALA A 357 13.34 -32.08 -38.27
CA ALA A 357 13.05 -32.33 -39.67
C ALA A 357 14.03 -31.64 -40.63
N VAL A 358 14.48 -30.41 -40.34
CA VAL A 358 15.52 -29.72 -41.12
C VAL A 358 16.83 -30.49 -41.08
N ARG A 359 17.22 -30.98 -39.91
CA ARG A 359 18.45 -31.76 -39.71
C ARG A 359 18.35 -33.12 -40.38
N MET A 360 17.23 -33.81 -40.20
CA MET A 360 16.94 -35.09 -40.87
C MET A 360 16.93 -34.95 -42.39
N ARG A 361 16.41 -33.85 -42.94
CA ARG A 361 16.50 -33.56 -44.38
C ARG A 361 17.94 -33.43 -44.85
N SER A 362 18.77 -32.75 -44.05
CA SER A 362 20.18 -32.50 -44.36
C SER A 362 21.04 -33.76 -44.22
N ALA A 363 20.65 -34.70 -43.36
CA ALA A 363 21.36 -35.95 -43.11
C ALA A 363 21.23 -36.98 -44.26
N ARG A 364 20.28 -36.80 -45.19
CA ARG A 364 20.05 -37.75 -46.28
C ARG A 364 21.21 -37.79 -47.27
N GLN A 365 21.65 -39.00 -47.62
CA GLN A 365 22.65 -39.21 -48.66
C GLN A 365 21.96 -39.38 -50.01
N ASN A 366 22.30 -38.56 -51.01
CA ASN A 366 21.62 -38.56 -52.32
C ASN A 366 20.09 -38.40 -52.24
N GLY A 367 19.58 -37.74 -51.19
CA GLY A 367 18.16 -37.47 -51.01
C GLY A 367 17.35 -38.54 -50.27
N ALA A 368 17.97 -39.65 -49.84
CA ALA A 368 17.30 -40.72 -49.07
C ALA A 368 18.20 -41.31 -47.96
N PHE A 369 17.59 -41.99 -47.01
CA PHE A 369 18.23 -42.94 -46.10
C PHE A 369 18.19 -44.34 -46.73
N ILE A 370 19.29 -45.09 -46.58
CA ILE A 370 19.45 -46.39 -47.25
C ILE A 370 18.68 -47.52 -46.56
N ASP A 371 18.54 -47.45 -45.24
CA ASP A 371 17.85 -48.42 -44.39
C ASP A 371 17.37 -47.74 -43.10
N ILE A 372 16.71 -48.53 -42.24
CA ILE A 372 16.20 -48.04 -40.94
C ILE A 372 17.33 -47.69 -39.97
N ASP A 373 18.49 -48.34 -40.04
CA ASP A 373 19.62 -48.07 -39.14
C ASP A 373 20.23 -46.70 -39.44
N ALA A 374 20.36 -46.34 -40.71
CA ALA A 374 20.80 -45.01 -41.15
C ALA A 374 19.81 -43.92 -40.73
N LEU A 375 18.50 -44.20 -40.80
CA LEU A 375 17.46 -43.29 -40.32
C LEU A 375 17.61 -43.05 -38.81
N ILE A 376 17.75 -44.11 -38.03
CA ILE A 376 17.83 -44.03 -36.56
C ILE A 376 19.13 -43.35 -36.12
N ALA A 377 20.26 -43.63 -36.77
CA ALA A 377 21.51 -42.93 -36.50
C ALA A 377 21.42 -41.43 -36.82
N ALA A 378 20.69 -41.06 -37.88
CA ALA A 378 20.43 -39.67 -38.20
C ALA A 378 19.51 -39.00 -37.17
N LEU A 379 18.49 -39.71 -36.67
CA LEU A 379 17.63 -39.22 -35.59
C LEU A 379 18.44 -38.95 -34.32
N ASP A 380 19.26 -39.90 -33.89
CA ASP A 380 20.15 -39.78 -32.73
C ASP A 380 21.13 -38.59 -32.85
N LEU A 381 21.70 -38.38 -34.04
CA LEU A 381 22.59 -37.24 -34.26
C LEU A 381 21.83 -35.91 -34.30
N ALA A 382 20.66 -35.88 -34.92
CA ALA A 382 19.85 -34.67 -35.04
C ALA A 382 19.30 -34.25 -33.68
N ASP A 383 18.79 -35.20 -32.90
CA ASP A 383 18.29 -35.04 -31.53
C ASP A 383 19.38 -34.51 -30.60
N ARG A 384 20.53 -35.19 -30.52
CA ARG A 384 21.67 -34.72 -29.71
C ARG A 384 22.22 -33.37 -30.13
N ALA A 385 22.06 -33.00 -31.40
CA ALA A 385 22.52 -31.71 -31.90
C ALA A 385 21.49 -30.59 -31.68
N ILE A 386 20.24 -30.93 -31.37
CA ILE A 386 19.23 -30.02 -30.81
C ILE A 386 19.47 -29.84 -29.31
N ASP A 387 19.86 -30.92 -28.62
CA ASP A 387 20.18 -30.92 -27.18
C ASP A 387 21.63 -30.51 -26.84
N ALA A 388 22.42 -30.06 -27.82
CA ALA A 388 23.80 -29.66 -27.59
C ALA A 388 23.80 -28.28 -26.91
N PRO A 389 24.44 -28.10 -25.73
CA PRO A 389 24.33 -26.87 -24.96
C PRO A 389 25.01 -25.68 -25.66
N HIS A 390 24.33 -24.54 -25.66
CA HIS A 390 24.77 -23.26 -26.17
C HIS A 390 24.70 -22.22 -25.05
N ASP A 391 25.73 -21.38 -24.92
CA ASP A 391 25.63 -20.26 -23.98
C ASP A 391 24.70 -19.18 -24.57
N ALA A 392 23.75 -18.72 -23.76
CA ALA A 392 22.91 -17.59 -24.10
C ALA A 392 23.74 -16.31 -24.35
N VAL A 393 23.20 -15.42 -25.19
CA VAL A 393 23.76 -14.09 -25.43
C VAL A 393 22.69 -13.05 -25.13
N ILE A 394 22.90 -12.29 -24.04
CA ILE A 394 22.05 -11.15 -23.68
C ILE A 394 22.64 -9.87 -24.29
N SER A 395 21.80 -9.11 -24.99
CA SER A 395 22.13 -7.84 -25.65
C SER A 395 21.03 -6.79 -25.42
N GLY A 396 21.14 -5.62 -26.03
CA GLY A 396 20.18 -4.51 -25.88
C GLY A 396 20.59 -3.43 -24.88
N VAL A 397 19.63 -2.61 -24.49
CA VAL A 397 19.84 -1.43 -23.63
C VAL A 397 19.83 -1.86 -22.17
N HIS A 398 21.01 -1.91 -21.56
CA HIS A 398 21.21 -2.29 -20.15
C HIS A 398 21.58 -1.10 -19.26
N SER A 399 21.30 0.13 -19.70
CA SER A 399 21.55 1.33 -18.91
C SER A 399 20.50 2.40 -19.15
N GLY A 400 20.15 3.13 -18.10
CA GLY A 400 19.27 4.30 -18.18
C GLY A 400 19.75 5.40 -17.25
N THR A 401 19.30 6.63 -17.50
CA THR A 401 19.56 7.78 -16.61
C THR A 401 18.24 8.45 -16.29
N ALA A 402 18.02 8.77 -15.01
CA ALA A 402 16.86 9.51 -14.54
C ALA A 402 17.31 10.74 -13.74
N SER A 403 16.57 11.83 -13.85
CA SER A 403 16.70 12.98 -12.96
C SER A 403 15.83 12.74 -11.74
N GLU A 404 16.28 13.07 -10.53
CA GLU A 404 15.50 12.79 -9.31
C GLU A 404 14.10 13.43 -9.30
N ASP A 405 13.91 14.54 -10.01
CA ASP A 405 12.64 15.28 -10.15
C ASP A 405 11.71 14.70 -11.22
N ASP A 406 12.22 13.79 -12.07
CA ASP A 406 11.42 13.09 -13.06
C ASP A 406 10.98 11.73 -12.51
N LEU A 407 9.87 11.75 -11.76
CA LEU A 407 9.30 10.55 -11.15
C LEU A 407 8.88 9.47 -12.16
N GLN A 408 8.87 9.75 -13.48
CA GLN A 408 8.63 8.72 -14.50
C GLN A 408 9.84 7.79 -14.70
N GLY A 409 11.04 8.22 -14.34
CA GLY A 409 12.25 7.40 -14.36
C GLY A 409 12.76 7.08 -15.76
N THR A 410 13.21 5.84 -15.99
CA THR A 410 13.84 5.41 -17.27
C THR A 410 13.44 4.00 -17.65
N ALA A 411 13.56 3.64 -18.94
CA ALA A 411 13.25 2.31 -19.46
C ALA A 411 14.24 1.85 -20.52
N GLY A 412 14.23 0.55 -20.82
CA GLY A 412 15.02 -0.07 -21.86
C GLY A 412 14.46 -1.42 -22.27
N LEU A 413 15.13 -2.04 -23.25
CA LEU A 413 14.78 -3.34 -23.78
C LEU A 413 16.05 -4.17 -23.90
N LEU A 414 16.04 -5.34 -23.26
CA LEU A 414 17.04 -6.37 -23.47
C LEU A 414 16.53 -7.40 -24.48
N THR A 415 17.46 -8.00 -25.20
CA THR A 415 17.20 -9.11 -26.13
C THR A 415 18.07 -10.28 -25.73
N ILE A 416 17.56 -11.50 -25.88
CA ILE A 416 18.29 -12.73 -25.58
C ILE A 416 18.23 -13.65 -26.78
N GLU A 417 19.38 -14.19 -27.15
CA GLU A 417 19.51 -15.24 -28.14
C GLU A 417 20.12 -16.45 -27.46
N ASP A 418 19.55 -17.62 -27.69
CA ASP A 418 20.06 -18.89 -27.20
C ASP A 418 19.96 -19.93 -28.32
N GLY A 419 20.99 -20.76 -28.47
CA GLY A 419 20.99 -21.88 -29.39
C GLY A 419 20.23 -23.10 -28.86
N ASP A 420 20.04 -23.15 -27.53
CA ASP A 420 19.31 -24.21 -26.85
C ASP A 420 17.80 -24.00 -27.01
N TRP A 421 17.14 -25.09 -27.37
CA TRP A 421 15.74 -25.04 -27.76
C TRP A 421 14.87 -24.57 -26.58
N GLY A 422 14.08 -23.51 -26.79
CA GLY A 422 13.17 -22.96 -25.78
C GLY A 422 13.84 -22.13 -24.68
N GLU A 423 15.17 -21.96 -24.72
CA GLU A 423 15.94 -21.25 -23.68
C GLU A 423 16.27 -19.79 -24.04
N ASN A 424 15.79 -19.32 -25.20
CA ASN A 424 15.86 -17.92 -25.65
C ASN A 424 14.95 -16.95 -24.87
N ARG A 425 14.94 -17.08 -23.54
CA ARG A 425 14.05 -16.37 -22.62
C ARG A 425 14.79 -16.04 -21.33
N PHE A 426 14.37 -14.98 -20.66
CA PHE A 426 14.93 -14.62 -19.36
C PHE A 426 14.29 -15.44 -18.25
N LYS A 427 15.08 -15.68 -17.21
CA LYS A 427 14.59 -16.18 -15.93
C LYS A 427 13.73 -15.12 -15.23
N ALA A 428 12.67 -15.58 -14.56
CA ALA A 428 11.82 -14.69 -13.78
C ALA A 428 12.61 -14.05 -12.63
N VAL A 429 12.48 -12.73 -12.49
CA VAL A 429 13.10 -11.96 -11.40
C VAL A 429 12.19 -11.96 -10.18
N ALA A 430 12.74 -12.20 -8.99
CA ALA A 430 11.96 -12.16 -7.75
C ALA A 430 11.54 -10.73 -7.39
N GLU A 431 10.31 -10.56 -6.90
CA GLU A 431 9.76 -9.25 -6.51
C GLU A 431 10.65 -8.48 -5.52
N SER A 432 11.31 -9.19 -4.60
CA SER A 432 12.24 -8.60 -3.64
C SER A 432 13.47 -7.96 -4.29
N GLU A 433 13.86 -8.42 -5.48
CA GLU A 433 15.00 -7.85 -6.22
C GLU A 433 14.61 -6.63 -7.04
N LEU A 434 13.33 -6.47 -7.37
CA LEU A 434 12.82 -5.32 -8.11
C LEU A 434 12.76 -4.05 -7.23
N GLN A 435 12.56 -4.20 -5.93
CA GLN A 435 12.47 -3.08 -4.99
C GLN A 435 13.86 -2.58 -4.59
N LYS A 436 14.17 -1.31 -4.89
CA LYS A 436 15.46 -0.67 -4.59
C LYS A 436 15.28 0.55 -3.70
N GLN A 437 16.38 1.06 -3.16
CA GLN A 437 16.38 2.22 -2.25
C GLN A 437 15.69 3.44 -2.88
N TYR A 438 16.03 3.77 -4.13
CA TYR A 438 15.58 4.99 -4.81
C TYR A 438 14.43 4.76 -5.80
N GLY A 439 13.88 3.55 -5.89
CA GLY A 439 12.83 3.25 -6.85
C GLY A 439 12.58 1.76 -7.02
N THR A 440 11.79 1.41 -8.02
CA THR A 440 11.37 0.04 -8.30
C THR A 440 11.60 -0.28 -9.76
N PHE A 441 12.26 -1.41 -10.03
CA PHE A 441 12.34 -1.96 -11.37
C PHE A 441 11.04 -2.67 -11.74
N THR A 442 10.70 -2.66 -13.03
CA THR A 442 9.85 -3.67 -13.64
C THR A 442 10.69 -4.44 -14.66
N PHE A 443 10.41 -5.73 -14.81
CA PHE A 443 11.07 -6.58 -15.79
C PHE A 443 10.09 -7.62 -16.33
N ASP A 444 9.86 -7.61 -17.64
CA ASP A 444 9.09 -8.64 -18.33
C ASP A 444 10.05 -9.72 -18.86
N SER A 445 10.01 -10.91 -18.26
CA SER A 445 10.88 -12.03 -18.63
C SER A 445 10.61 -12.60 -20.03
N ILE A 446 9.49 -12.25 -20.65
CA ILE A 446 9.11 -12.69 -22.01
C ILE A 446 9.63 -11.70 -23.04
N THR A 447 9.39 -10.40 -22.83
CA THR A 447 9.74 -9.36 -23.81
C THR A 447 11.13 -8.78 -23.60
N GLY A 448 11.70 -8.88 -22.40
CA GLY A 448 12.94 -8.22 -22.01
C GLY A 448 12.79 -6.72 -21.73
N GLU A 449 11.55 -6.20 -21.75
CA GLU A 449 11.24 -4.82 -21.40
C GLU A 449 11.49 -4.59 -19.91
N TRP A 450 12.16 -3.48 -19.61
CA TRP A 450 12.40 -3.07 -18.24
C TRP A 450 12.16 -1.58 -18.07
N SER A 451 11.71 -1.21 -16.88
CA SER A 451 11.63 0.18 -16.46
C SER A 451 12.11 0.33 -15.03
N PHE A 452 12.45 1.55 -14.63
CA PHE A 452 12.75 1.92 -13.27
C PHE A 452 12.00 3.20 -12.92
N THR A 453 11.07 3.12 -11.98
CA THR A 453 10.30 4.27 -11.49
C THR A 453 10.91 4.75 -10.18
N LEU A 454 11.18 6.05 -10.08
CA LEU A 454 11.75 6.65 -8.87
C LEU A 454 10.72 6.71 -7.73
N ASN A 455 11.21 6.64 -6.50
CA ASN A 455 10.42 6.88 -5.29
C ASN A 455 10.88 8.17 -4.58
N SER A 456 10.17 8.56 -3.52
CA SER A 456 10.47 9.80 -2.79
C SER A 456 11.81 9.83 -2.06
N ALA A 457 12.52 8.69 -1.94
CA ALA A 457 13.86 8.70 -1.36
C ALA A 457 14.91 9.28 -2.32
N ALA A 458 14.61 9.31 -3.63
CA ALA A 458 15.50 9.88 -4.63
C ALA A 458 15.70 11.39 -4.42
N GLN A 459 14.65 12.08 -3.98
CA GLN A 459 14.57 13.54 -3.80
C GLN A 459 15.57 14.14 -2.80
N PHE A 460 16.35 13.33 -2.09
CA PHE A 460 17.37 13.85 -1.16
C PHE A 460 18.76 13.88 -1.81
N LEU A 461 18.87 13.70 -3.14
CA LEU A 461 20.13 13.69 -3.85
C LEU A 461 20.47 15.11 -4.32
N LYS A 462 21.53 15.67 -3.76
CA LYS A 462 21.98 17.03 -4.09
C LYS A 462 22.34 17.18 -5.56
N GLU A 463 22.44 18.44 -6.01
CA GLU A 463 22.92 18.78 -7.35
C GLU A 463 24.19 18.00 -7.73
N ASP A 464 24.16 17.39 -8.91
CA ASP A 464 25.22 16.54 -9.48
C ASP A 464 25.56 15.27 -8.67
N GLN A 465 24.91 15.02 -7.53
CA GLN A 465 25.06 13.77 -6.79
C GLN A 465 24.48 12.62 -7.60
N GLN A 466 25.26 11.55 -7.76
CA GLN A 466 24.81 10.36 -8.47
C GLN A 466 24.56 9.20 -7.52
N ALA A 467 23.45 8.51 -7.75
CA ALA A 467 23.17 7.20 -7.18
C ALA A 467 22.99 6.18 -8.30
N HIS A 468 23.37 4.92 -8.03
CA HIS A 468 23.22 3.84 -8.99
C HIS A 468 22.33 2.75 -8.42
N GLN A 469 21.43 2.22 -9.24
CA GLN A 469 20.60 1.07 -8.94
C GLN A 469 20.80 0.00 -9.99
N THR A 470 20.99 -1.24 -9.55
CA THR A 470 21.30 -2.35 -10.43
C THR A 470 20.30 -3.49 -10.30
N LEU A 471 19.89 -4.04 -11.43
CA LEU A 471 19.14 -5.29 -11.51
C LEU A 471 19.95 -6.29 -12.33
N ILE A 472 20.13 -7.50 -11.81
CA ILE A 472 20.76 -8.60 -12.55
C ILE A 472 19.62 -9.44 -13.14
N VAL A 473 19.72 -9.74 -14.42
CA VAL A 473 18.82 -10.66 -15.12
C VAL A 473 19.64 -11.78 -15.74
N GLU A 474 19.09 -12.99 -15.74
CA GLU A 474 19.76 -14.19 -16.20
C GLU A 474 18.98 -14.82 -17.37
N SER A 475 19.67 -15.55 -18.23
CA SER A 475 19.03 -16.51 -19.14
C SER A 475 18.31 -17.60 -18.33
N LEU A 476 17.36 -18.29 -18.96
CA LEU A 476 16.53 -19.30 -18.29
C LEU A 476 17.37 -20.43 -17.67
N ASP A 477 18.41 -20.85 -18.37
CA ASP A 477 19.37 -21.91 -18.04
C ASP A 477 20.54 -21.42 -17.16
N GLY A 478 20.71 -20.10 -17.04
CA GLY A 478 21.73 -19.44 -16.24
C GLY A 478 23.12 -19.36 -16.90
N THR A 479 23.26 -19.66 -18.19
CA THR A 479 24.54 -19.53 -18.91
C THR A 479 24.96 -18.08 -19.18
N ALA A 480 24.01 -17.13 -19.19
CA ALA A 480 24.29 -15.71 -19.34
C ALA A 480 23.60 -14.85 -18.26
N ALA A 481 24.24 -13.73 -17.93
CA ALA A 481 23.67 -12.70 -17.07
C ALA A 481 23.98 -11.29 -17.59
N ALA A 482 23.03 -10.37 -17.43
CA ALA A 482 23.20 -8.96 -17.73
C ALA A 482 22.85 -8.11 -16.50
N THR A 483 23.61 -7.04 -16.28
CA THR A 483 23.32 -6.07 -15.21
C THR A 483 22.76 -4.79 -15.82
N ILE A 484 21.48 -4.54 -15.57
CA ILE A 484 20.83 -3.26 -15.87
C ILE A 484 21.30 -2.25 -14.84
N THR A 485 21.87 -1.12 -15.28
CA THR A 485 22.33 -0.05 -14.40
C THR A 485 21.56 1.24 -14.65
N VAL A 486 20.83 1.71 -13.65
CA VAL A 486 20.16 3.01 -13.68
C VAL A 486 20.97 4.00 -12.87
N THR A 487 21.35 5.12 -13.51
CA THR A 487 22.00 6.26 -12.85
C THR A 487 20.95 7.32 -12.55
N ILE A 488 20.87 7.74 -11.30
CA ILE A 488 19.96 8.77 -10.82
C ILE A 488 20.82 9.99 -10.54
N VAL A 489 20.50 11.10 -11.17
CA VAL A 489 21.21 12.37 -11.03
C VAL A 489 20.35 13.31 -10.20
N GLY A 490 20.90 13.73 -9.07
CA GLY A 490 20.32 14.75 -8.20
C GLY A 490 20.27 16.12 -8.88
N GLN A 491 19.32 16.95 -8.49
CA GLN A 491 19.14 18.34 -8.88
C GLN A 491 19.25 19.20 -7.62
N ASN A 492 19.20 20.52 -7.79
CA ASN A 492 19.14 21.43 -6.65
C ASN A 492 17.68 21.80 -6.39
N ASP A 493 17.14 21.39 -5.26
CA ASP A 493 15.83 21.83 -4.81
C ASP A 493 15.90 23.25 -4.23
N ALA A 494 14.93 24.09 -4.57
CA ALA A 494 14.87 25.42 -3.99
C ALA A 494 14.37 25.35 -2.53
N PRO A 495 14.94 26.14 -1.61
CA PRO A 495 14.53 26.12 -0.21
C PRO A 495 13.11 26.69 -0.02
N GLU A 496 12.45 26.28 1.05
CA GLU A 496 11.17 26.79 1.49
C GLU A 496 11.30 27.64 2.76
N ALA A 497 10.76 28.86 2.72
CA ALA A 497 10.66 29.71 3.90
C ALA A 497 9.57 29.21 4.86
N ALA A 498 9.81 29.28 6.17
CA ALA A 498 8.89 28.75 7.16
C ALA A 498 7.44 29.25 7.02
N GLY A 499 6.47 28.33 7.12
CA GLY A 499 5.05 28.63 7.04
C GLY A 499 4.54 29.57 8.15
N SER A 500 5.06 29.42 9.38
CA SER A 500 4.58 30.08 10.60
C SER A 500 5.72 30.74 11.40
N GLY A 501 5.39 31.52 12.44
CA GLY A 501 6.39 32.19 13.29
C GLY A 501 7.04 33.45 12.69
N ASN A 502 6.51 33.95 11.57
CA ASN A 502 7.03 35.13 10.86
C ASN A 502 6.64 36.47 11.51
N SER A 503 6.82 36.56 12.82
CA SER A 503 6.53 37.77 13.56
C SER A 503 7.42 37.94 14.77
N ALA A 504 7.72 39.19 15.12
CA ALA A 504 8.31 39.57 16.39
C ALA A 504 7.56 40.77 16.98
N SER A 505 7.72 40.99 18.27
CA SER A 505 7.24 42.18 18.94
C SER A 505 8.31 42.78 19.83
N GLY A 506 8.18 44.06 20.08
CA GLY A 506 8.99 44.79 21.03
C GLY A 506 8.32 46.09 21.40
N VAL A 507 9.00 46.86 22.21
CA VAL A 507 8.58 48.22 22.59
C VAL A 507 9.32 49.24 21.73
N GLU A 508 8.75 50.43 21.60
CA GLU A 508 9.48 51.55 21.02
C GLU A 508 10.70 51.96 21.88
N ASP A 509 11.54 52.85 21.35
CA ASP A 509 12.80 53.33 21.93
C ASP A 509 13.92 52.32 22.18
N ILE A 510 13.64 51.03 22.06
CA ILE A 510 14.61 49.94 22.23
C ILE A 510 14.80 49.21 20.90
N ARG A 511 16.05 48.81 20.63
CA ARG A 511 16.35 47.94 19.48
C ARG A 511 15.67 46.59 19.67
N ILE A 512 14.80 46.23 18.74
CA ILE A 512 14.13 44.93 18.67
C ILE A 512 15.07 43.95 17.97
N THR A 513 15.38 42.83 18.61
CA THR A 513 16.19 41.76 18.01
C THR A 513 15.40 40.48 17.94
N GLY A 514 15.61 39.68 16.90
CA GLY A 514 14.95 38.40 16.76
C GLY A 514 15.64 37.51 15.75
N ARG A 515 14.98 36.40 15.41
CA ARG A 515 15.42 35.48 14.36
C ARG A 515 14.25 35.16 13.45
N ILE A 516 14.51 35.14 12.15
CA ILE A 516 13.61 34.54 11.17
C ILE A 516 13.52 33.03 11.48
N PRO A 517 12.32 32.44 11.43
CA PRO A 517 12.18 30.99 11.59
C PRO A 517 13.06 30.21 10.60
N PRO A 518 13.60 29.05 11.00
CA PRO A 518 14.39 28.21 10.12
C PRO A 518 13.58 27.80 8.88
N GLY A 519 14.15 28.01 7.68
CA GLY A 519 13.62 27.44 6.44
C GLY A 519 13.90 25.95 6.38
N THR A 520 13.29 25.28 5.41
CA THR A 520 13.54 23.88 5.10
C THR A 520 13.99 23.75 3.67
N ASP A 521 14.72 22.68 3.39
CA ASP A 521 15.28 22.41 2.08
C ASP A 521 15.31 20.90 1.92
N ILE A 522 14.89 20.40 0.77
CA ILE A 522 14.71 18.97 0.54
C ILE A 522 16.08 18.27 0.51
N ASP A 523 17.11 18.92 -0.03
CA ASP A 523 18.51 18.46 -0.05
C ASP A 523 19.21 18.50 1.33
N GLY A 524 18.51 19.05 2.34
CA GLY A 524 19.02 19.20 3.69
C GLY A 524 20.17 20.21 3.77
N ASP A 525 20.16 21.21 2.89
CA ASP A 525 21.21 22.21 2.81
C ASP A 525 21.23 23.20 3.99
N ASN A 526 22.41 23.79 4.20
CA ASN A 526 22.57 24.82 5.23
C ASN A 526 22.21 26.19 4.64
N LEU A 527 21.06 26.71 5.07
CA LEU A 527 20.41 27.87 4.47
C LEU A 527 20.90 29.21 5.01
N THR A 528 20.85 30.22 4.15
CA THR A 528 21.10 31.63 4.47
C THR A 528 19.88 32.51 4.21
N TYR A 529 19.88 33.74 4.70
CA TYR A 529 18.73 34.65 4.65
C TYR A 529 19.11 36.00 4.07
N THR A 530 18.30 36.48 3.12
CA THR A 530 18.48 37.81 2.52
C THR A 530 17.19 38.61 2.49
N LEU A 531 17.31 39.93 2.53
CA LEU A 531 16.18 40.83 2.29
C LEU A 531 15.89 40.92 0.79
N VAL A 532 14.60 40.93 0.44
CA VAL A 532 14.15 41.23 -0.93
C VAL A 532 14.40 42.71 -1.25
N GLN A 533 14.18 43.59 -0.27
CA GLN A 533 14.45 45.02 -0.35
C GLN A 533 14.93 45.55 1.01
N PRO A 534 15.82 46.56 1.05
CA PRO A 534 16.27 47.16 2.29
C PRO A 534 15.11 47.87 3.02
N VAL A 535 15.06 47.70 4.34
CA VAL A 535 14.11 48.40 5.22
C VAL A 535 14.88 49.27 6.20
N GLN A 536 14.50 50.55 6.31
CA GLN A 536 15.18 51.50 7.17
C GLN A 536 15.18 51.04 8.63
N GLY A 537 16.33 51.10 9.29
CA GLY A 537 16.49 50.66 10.68
C GLY A 537 16.56 49.15 10.88
N LEU A 538 16.34 48.33 9.83
CA LEU A 538 16.44 46.87 9.86
C LEU A 538 17.80 46.40 9.33
N LYS A 539 18.41 45.44 10.03
CA LYS A 539 19.53 44.64 9.56
C LYS A 539 19.18 43.16 9.71
N LEU A 540 19.23 42.40 8.62
CA LEU A 540 19.14 40.94 8.60
C LEU A 540 20.54 40.38 8.32
N ASN A 541 20.96 39.39 9.10
CA ASN A 541 22.20 38.65 8.88
C ASN A 541 21.90 37.30 8.20
N ASP A 542 22.89 36.75 7.50
CA ASP A 542 22.77 35.50 6.74
C ASP A 542 22.36 34.29 7.59
N ASP A 543 22.57 34.32 8.91
CA ASP A 543 22.15 33.27 9.85
C ASP A 543 20.67 33.37 10.29
N GLY A 544 19.93 34.32 9.72
CA GLY A 544 18.53 34.60 9.99
C GLY A 544 18.30 35.48 11.22
N THR A 545 19.35 35.90 11.95
CA THR A 545 19.18 36.87 13.04
C THR A 545 18.97 38.27 12.48
N PHE A 546 18.11 39.06 13.12
CA PHE A 546 17.86 40.45 12.72
C PHE A 546 17.87 41.41 13.91
N SER A 547 18.11 42.68 13.59
CA SER A 547 17.92 43.80 14.50
C SER A 547 17.13 44.91 13.81
N TYR A 548 16.12 45.44 14.47
CA TYR A 548 15.31 46.57 14.03
C TYR A 548 15.39 47.70 15.06
N GLN A 549 15.75 48.89 14.61
CA GLN A 549 15.66 50.12 15.39
C GLN A 549 14.41 50.89 14.94
N PRO A 550 13.34 50.94 15.75
CA PRO A 550 12.21 51.83 15.49
C PRO A 550 12.69 53.28 15.35
N ALA A 551 12.00 54.06 14.51
CA ALA A 551 12.13 55.51 14.56
C ALA A 551 11.68 56.02 15.95
N VAL A 552 12.17 57.18 16.35
CA VAL A 552 11.79 57.82 17.62
C VAL A 552 10.26 57.97 17.66
N ASN A 553 9.64 57.53 18.77
CA ASN A 553 8.19 57.57 19.03
C ASN A 553 7.33 56.80 17.99
N PHE A 554 7.92 55.83 17.29
CA PHE A 554 7.16 54.97 16.39
C PHE A 554 6.57 53.78 17.15
N ASN A 555 5.25 53.73 17.19
CA ASN A 555 4.48 52.54 17.51
C ASN A 555 3.62 52.10 16.32
N GLY A 556 3.31 50.80 16.25
CA GLY A 556 2.59 50.20 15.12
C GLY A 556 3.32 49.03 14.48
N THR A 557 2.97 48.70 13.25
CA THR A 557 3.47 47.50 12.56
C THR A 557 4.42 47.86 11.41
N VAL A 558 5.59 47.21 11.36
CA VAL A 558 6.50 47.20 10.21
C VAL A 558 6.51 45.82 9.58
N THR A 559 6.51 45.76 8.25
CA THR A 559 6.64 44.51 7.49
C THR A 559 7.83 44.59 6.54
N PHE A 560 8.48 43.45 6.33
CA PHE A 560 9.53 43.28 5.33
C PHE A 560 9.44 41.90 4.69
N GLN A 561 10.01 41.76 3.49
CA GLN A 561 10.10 40.47 2.80
C GLN A 561 11.52 39.93 2.83
N TYR A 562 11.65 38.63 3.09
CA TYR A 562 12.92 37.90 3.05
C TYR A 562 12.80 36.69 2.12
N GLU A 563 13.96 36.23 1.63
CA GLU A 563 14.14 34.98 0.90
C GLU A 563 15.13 34.11 1.68
N VAL A 564 14.90 32.81 1.66
CA VAL A 564 15.86 31.80 2.11
C VAL A 564 16.67 31.38 0.89
N VAL A 565 17.99 31.26 1.04
CA VAL A 565 18.92 30.99 -0.05
C VAL A 565 19.77 29.78 0.31
N ASP A 566 19.81 28.80 -0.58
CA ASP A 566 20.68 27.62 -0.46
C ASP A 566 22.13 27.95 -0.89
N PRO A 567 23.09 27.01 -0.75
CA PRO A 567 24.47 27.17 -1.21
C PRO A 567 24.64 27.29 -2.72
N ALA A 568 23.75 26.72 -3.54
CA ALA A 568 23.77 26.83 -5.00
C ALA A 568 23.24 28.19 -5.51
N GLY A 569 22.58 28.95 -4.64
CA GLY A 569 22.02 30.26 -4.90
C GLY A 569 20.54 30.25 -5.29
N ALA A 570 19.85 29.10 -5.26
CA ALA A 570 18.41 29.08 -5.46
C ALA A 570 17.71 29.68 -4.24
N LYS A 571 16.51 30.21 -4.49
CA LYS A 571 15.80 31.05 -3.53
C LYS A 571 14.39 30.58 -3.30
N SER A 572 13.95 30.65 -2.05
CA SER A 572 12.55 30.48 -1.70
C SER A 572 11.68 31.56 -2.34
N GLN A 573 10.37 31.30 -2.42
CA GLN A 573 9.41 32.38 -2.64
C GLN A 573 9.54 33.44 -1.53
N PRO A 574 9.37 34.74 -1.83
CA PRO A 574 9.41 35.80 -0.83
C PRO A 574 8.42 35.58 0.31
N LYS A 575 8.89 35.72 1.56
CA LYS A 575 8.07 35.58 2.76
C LYS A 575 8.00 36.88 3.54
N THR A 576 6.79 37.27 3.94
CA THR A 576 6.56 38.45 4.77
C THR A 576 6.85 38.15 6.24
N PHE A 577 7.65 39.00 6.88
CA PHE A 577 7.87 39.03 8.32
C PHE A 577 7.32 40.34 8.91
N THR A 578 6.68 40.24 10.07
CA THR A 578 5.98 41.36 10.72
C THR A 578 6.59 41.69 12.08
N ILE A 579 6.97 42.95 12.31
CA ILE A 579 7.40 43.44 13.61
C ILE A 579 6.30 44.36 14.17
N THR A 580 5.74 44.01 15.33
CA THR A 580 4.81 44.86 16.06
C THR A 580 5.56 45.64 17.15
N VAL A 581 5.59 46.96 17.01
CA VAL A 581 6.15 47.89 18.00
C VAL A 581 5.01 48.39 18.88
N THR A 582 5.10 48.09 20.16
CA THR A 582 4.12 48.51 21.18
C THR A 582 4.56 49.84 21.79
N PRO A 583 3.62 50.75 22.08
CA PRO A 583 3.96 52.04 22.64
C PRO A 583 4.49 51.91 24.08
N VAL A 584 5.33 52.84 24.49
CA VAL A 584 5.83 53.00 25.86
C VAL A 584 5.51 54.40 26.32
N ASN A 585 4.89 54.51 27.50
CA ASN A 585 4.55 55.78 28.11
C ASN A 585 5.76 56.74 28.17
N ASP A 586 5.70 57.79 27.37
CA ASP A 586 6.54 58.97 27.42
C ASP A 586 6.09 59.89 28.54
N ARG A 587 7.02 60.73 29.02
CA ARG A 587 6.67 61.74 30.03
C ARG A 587 6.13 63.01 29.35
N PRO A 588 5.33 63.82 30.05
CA PRO A 588 4.93 65.12 29.54
C PRO A 588 6.16 66.00 29.28
N HIS A 589 6.10 66.88 28.29
CA HIS A 589 7.27 67.69 27.89
C HIS A 589 7.02 69.20 27.84
N ASP A 590 5.77 69.66 27.99
CA ASP A 590 5.49 71.09 28.14
C ASP A 590 4.31 71.38 29.09
N ILE A 591 4.31 72.61 29.63
CA ILE A 591 3.17 73.22 30.31
C ILE A 591 3.01 74.63 29.76
N VAL A 592 1.80 75.01 29.40
CA VAL A 592 1.45 76.36 28.96
C VAL A 592 0.41 76.93 29.93
N LEU A 593 0.67 78.16 30.38
CA LEU A 593 -0.28 78.96 31.14
C LEU A 593 -0.80 80.07 30.22
N SER A 594 -2.12 80.17 30.05
CA SER A 594 -2.72 81.07 29.05
C SER A 594 -2.59 82.55 29.38
N ASN A 595 -2.45 82.90 30.65
CA ASN A 595 -2.27 84.28 31.13
C ASN A 595 -1.54 84.25 32.48
N ALA A 596 -0.63 85.18 32.70
CA ALA A 596 0.24 85.22 33.87
C ALA A 596 0.18 86.58 34.57
N ASP A 597 -0.97 87.25 34.49
CA ASP A 597 -1.19 88.58 35.06
C ASP A 597 -2.45 88.52 35.93
N VAL A 598 -2.40 89.17 37.10
CA VAL A 598 -3.53 89.25 38.04
C VAL A 598 -3.56 90.62 38.71
N GLU A 599 -4.74 91.18 38.93
CA GLU A 599 -4.89 92.43 39.71
C GLU A 599 -4.60 92.19 41.20
N GLU A 600 -3.98 93.14 41.88
CA GLU A 600 -3.67 93.00 43.32
C GLU A 600 -4.93 92.89 44.20
N ASN A 601 -6.04 93.47 43.76
CA ASN A 601 -7.33 93.39 44.46
C ASN A 601 -8.18 92.17 44.06
N ALA A 602 -7.61 91.22 43.30
CA ALA A 602 -8.32 90.04 42.82
C ALA A 602 -8.84 89.17 43.98
N THR A 603 -10.14 88.87 43.97
CA THR A 603 -10.77 88.06 45.01
C THR A 603 -10.37 86.58 44.91
N ALA A 604 -10.40 85.86 46.04
CA ALA A 604 -10.21 84.41 46.05
C ALA A 604 -11.17 83.71 45.06
N GLY A 605 -10.62 82.87 44.18
CA GLY A 605 -11.31 82.21 43.09
C GLY A 605 -11.18 82.90 41.73
N ALA A 606 -10.62 84.11 41.66
CA ALA A 606 -10.34 84.77 40.38
C ALA A 606 -9.38 83.93 39.53
N VAL A 607 -9.71 83.72 38.26
CA VAL A 607 -8.90 82.94 37.32
C VAL A 607 -7.75 83.80 36.83
N VAL A 608 -6.53 83.31 37.01
CA VAL A 608 -5.30 83.91 36.46
C VAL A 608 -5.09 83.42 35.03
N GLY A 609 -5.17 82.11 34.80
CA GLY A 609 -5.02 81.53 33.46
C GLY A 609 -5.30 80.03 33.44
N GLY A 610 -5.60 79.48 32.26
CA GLY A 610 -5.75 78.03 32.04
C GLY A 610 -4.41 77.35 31.83
N LEU A 611 -4.27 76.14 32.36
CA LEU A 611 -3.12 75.27 32.19
C LEU A 611 -3.42 74.25 31.09
N THR A 612 -2.46 74.05 30.21
CA THR A 612 -2.44 72.97 29.22
C THR A 612 -1.05 72.35 29.21
N GLY A 613 -0.93 71.11 28.75
CA GLY A 613 0.33 70.39 28.64
C GLY A 613 0.34 69.55 27.37
N SER A 614 1.51 69.04 27.03
CA SER A 614 1.68 68.16 25.87
C SER A 614 2.49 66.93 26.25
N ASP A 615 2.03 65.79 25.76
CA ASP A 615 2.63 64.48 25.88
C ASP A 615 2.75 63.86 24.48
N ILE A 616 3.70 62.95 24.27
CA ILE A 616 3.87 62.25 22.98
C ILE A 616 2.75 61.21 22.79
N ASP A 617 2.27 60.61 23.87
CA ASP A 617 1.22 59.58 23.85
C ASP A 617 -0.20 60.14 23.90
N ASP A 618 -0.36 61.48 23.91
CA ASP A 618 -1.64 62.16 24.12
C ASP A 618 -2.36 61.73 25.43
N ASP A 619 -1.59 61.40 26.46
CA ASP A 619 -2.07 60.99 27.78
C ASP A 619 -2.94 62.03 28.48
N VAL A 620 -3.81 61.57 29.39
CA VAL A 620 -4.57 62.46 30.27
C VAL A 620 -3.66 63.09 31.31
N LEU A 621 -3.58 64.42 31.30
CA LEU A 621 -2.65 65.18 32.14
C LEU A 621 -3.30 65.74 33.40
N THR A 622 -2.59 65.69 34.52
CA THR A 622 -3.02 66.27 35.80
C THR A 622 -2.04 67.33 36.29
N PHE A 623 -2.55 68.52 36.65
CA PHE A 623 -1.72 69.64 37.13
C PHE A 623 -1.74 69.81 38.65
N SER A 624 -0.60 70.17 39.22
CA SER A 624 -0.44 70.48 40.65
C SER A 624 0.59 71.60 40.88
N LEU A 625 0.53 72.26 42.04
CA LEU A 625 1.52 73.27 42.43
C LEU A 625 2.56 72.64 43.36
N LEU A 626 3.83 72.76 42.97
CA LEU A 626 4.97 72.49 43.86
C LEU A 626 5.35 73.74 44.65
N ASN A 627 5.09 74.92 44.09
CA ASN A 627 5.21 76.22 44.76
C ASN A 627 3.97 77.05 44.42
N ASP A 628 3.16 77.34 45.44
CA ASP A 628 1.90 78.09 45.33
C ASP A 628 2.06 79.58 45.70
N ALA A 629 3.30 80.07 45.69
CA ALA A 629 3.70 81.40 46.15
C ALA A 629 3.18 81.71 47.56
N GLU A 630 3.53 80.85 48.52
CA GLU A 630 3.18 80.97 49.94
C GLU A 630 1.66 80.96 50.19
N GLY A 631 0.91 80.22 49.37
CA GLY A 631 -0.55 80.10 49.48
C GLY A 631 -1.36 81.17 48.75
N ARG A 632 -0.74 81.97 47.88
CA ARG A 632 -1.43 82.99 47.07
C ARG A 632 -2.26 82.39 45.93
N PHE A 633 -1.82 81.26 45.37
CA PHE A 633 -2.49 80.62 44.23
C PHE A 633 -2.93 79.18 44.53
N ALA A 634 -3.84 78.66 43.71
CA ALA A 634 -4.27 77.27 43.70
C ALA A 634 -4.55 76.81 42.26
N ILE A 635 -4.64 75.50 42.03
CA ILE A 635 -5.17 74.94 40.79
C ILE A 635 -6.57 74.40 41.05
N ARG A 636 -7.52 74.73 40.18
CA ARG A 636 -8.89 74.18 40.16
C ARG A 636 -9.31 74.00 38.71
N ASP A 637 -9.76 72.80 38.35
CA ASP A 637 -10.24 72.46 37.00
C ASP A 637 -9.27 72.92 35.89
N ASP A 638 -7.98 72.57 36.07
CA ASP A 638 -6.86 72.96 35.20
C ASP A 638 -6.69 74.48 35.01
N GLN A 639 -7.20 75.28 35.93
CA GLN A 639 -6.99 76.72 35.97
C GLN A 639 -6.16 77.12 37.18
N LEU A 640 -5.19 77.99 36.96
CA LEU A 640 -4.54 78.73 38.02
C LEU A 640 -5.50 79.81 38.53
N VAL A 641 -5.81 79.78 39.82
CA VAL A 641 -6.72 80.72 40.48
C VAL A 641 -6.08 81.38 41.70
N VAL A 642 -6.55 82.57 42.04
CA VAL A 642 -6.21 83.25 43.30
C VAL A 642 -6.80 82.46 44.47
N LYS A 643 -5.98 82.13 45.46
CA LYS A 643 -6.40 81.46 46.69
C LYS A 643 -6.59 82.45 47.84
N ASP A 644 -5.69 83.41 47.98
CA ASP A 644 -5.75 84.47 49.00
C ASP A 644 -5.37 85.81 48.39
N GLY A 645 -6.38 86.55 47.93
CA GLY A 645 -6.23 87.86 47.28
C GLY A 645 -5.68 88.95 48.19
N VAL A 646 -5.87 88.85 49.52
CA VAL A 646 -5.37 89.83 50.49
C VAL A 646 -3.83 89.85 50.55
N ARG A 647 -3.19 88.81 50.00
CA ARG A 647 -1.73 88.66 49.93
C ARG A 647 -1.14 89.07 48.58
N LEU A 648 -1.99 89.49 47.64
CA LEU A 648 -1.57 90.15 46.42
C LEU A 648 -1.55 91.65 46.73
N ASP A 649 -0.36 92.22 46.73
CA ASP A 649 -0.07 93.61 47.07
C ASP A 649 1.10 94.01 46.18
N HIS A 650 0.85 94.92 45.24
CA HIS A 650 1.84 95.32 44.24
C HIS A 650 3.04 96.00 44.90
N GLU A 651 2.80 96.86 45.90
CA GLU A 651 3.80 97.60 46.65
C GLU A 651 4.70 96.65 47.46
N GLN A 652 4.17 95.50 47.85
CA GLN A 652 4.95 94.43 48.46
C GLN A 652 5.75 93.62 47.43
N ALA A 653 5.13 93.20 46.34
CA ALA A 653 5.77 92.45 45.27
C ALA A 653 4.99 92.54 43.95
N THR A 654 5.65 93.05 42.91
CA THR A 654 5.06 93.18 41.56
C THR A 654 4.87 91.85 40.84
N ALA A 655 5.40 90.74 41.38
CA ALA A 655 5.27 89.42 40.79
C ALA A 655 5.55 88.29 41.79
N HIS A 656 5.01 87.12 41.48
CA HIS A 656 5.19 85.90 42.25
C HIS A 656 5.54 84.71 41.35
N ALA A 657 6.63 84.01 41.68
CA ALA A 657 6.98 82.77 41.01
C ALA A 657 6.16 81.60 41.57
N ILE A 658 5.51 80.85 40.68
CA ILE A 658 4.87 79.57 40.98
C ILE A 658 5.56 78.46 40.21
N THR A 659 5.53 77.23 40.73
CA THR A 659 6.02 76.06 39.99
C THR A 659 4.90 75.07 39.83
N VAL A 660 4.50 74.85 38.59
CA VAL A 660 3.46 73.89 38.20
C VAL A 660 4.13 72.59 37.80
N GLN A 661 3.60 71.48 38.28
CA GLN A 661 3.93 70.13 37.84
C GLN A 661 2.75 69.56 37.07
N VAL A 662 3.03 69.00 35.90
CA VAL A 662 2.11 68.16 35.14
C VAL A 662 2.55 66.70 35.26
N LYS A 663 1.61 65.78 35.41
CA LYS A 663 1.84 64.34 35.37
C LYS A 663 0.92 63.67 34.36
N ASP A 664 1.44 62.63 33.71
CA ASP A 664 0.63 61.66 32.97
C ASP A 664 -0.06 60.66 33.92
N GLU A 665 -0.78 59.68 33.35
CA GLU A 665 -1.47 58.62 34.11
C GLU A 665 -0.48 57.63 34.76
N ALA A 666 0.68 57.38 34.14
CA ALA A 666 1.72 56.52 34.70
C ALA A 666 2.53 57.17 35.85
N GLY A 667 2.36 58.48 36.06
CA GLY A 667 3.00 59.28 37.10
C GLY A 667 4.33 59.90 36.70
N ALA A 668 4.76 59.82 35.43
CA ALA A 668 5.91 60.59 34.95
C ALA A 668 5.55 62.09 34.92
N ALA A 669 6.54 62.94 35.17
CA ALA A 669 6.28 64.33 35.53
C ALA A 669 7.19 65.32 34.79
N TYR A 670 6.61 66.47 34.45
CA TYR A 670 7.33 67.65 33.99
C TYR A 670 6.93 68.86 34.82
N GLN A 671 7.84 69.81 34.98
CA GLN A 671 7.62 70.98 35.81
C GLN A 671 8.09 72.25 35.10
N LYS A 672 7.34 73.33 35.29
CA LYS A 672 7.65 74.64 34.72
C LYS A 672 7.32 75.73 35.73
N THR A 673 8.24 76.68 35.86
CA THR A 673 8.04 77.85 36.71
C THR A 673 7.43 78.97 35.88
N PHE A 674 6.33 79.54 36.37
CA PHE A 674 5.71 80.73 35.80
C PHE A 674 5.89 81.90 36.78
N VAL A 675 6.01 83.11 36.24
CA VAL A 675 6.05 84.34 37.03
C VAL A 675 4.72 85.05 36.80
N ILE A 676 3.90 85.10 37.84
CA ILE A 676 2.61 85.78 37.80
C ILE A 676 2.85 87.24 38.17
N GLN A 677 2.60 88.16 37.24
CA GLN A 677 2.66 89.58 37.48
C GLN A 677 1.43 90.01 38.29
N VAL A 678 1.65 90.88 39.27
CA VAL A 678 0.60 91.54 40.03
C VAL A 678 0.46 92.94 39.47
N ASN A 679 -0.70 93.28 38.91
CA ASN A 679 -0.98 94.61 38.40
C ASN A 679 -1.34 95.55 39.55
N ASP A 680 -0.79 96.76 39.49
CA ASP A 680 -0.97 97.89 40.42
C ASP A 680 -2.31 98.60 40.19
N ASP A 681 -3.07 98.82 41.27
CA ASP A 681 -4.24 99.68 41.33
C ASP A 681 -3.86 101.06 41.86
N THR A 682 -3.43 101.94 40.95
CA THR A 682 -2.90 103.31 41.17
C THR A 682 -3.82 104.34 41.88
N SER A 683 -4.86 103.93 42.61
CA SER A 683 -5.76 104.81 43.35
C SER A 683 -6.34 104.12 44.58
N GLU A 684 -5.55 104.13 45.64
CA GLU A 684 -5.75 103.30 46.81
C GLU A 684 -6.65 103.96 47.85
N ARG A 685 -7.48 103.13 48.50
CA ARG A 685 -8.31 103.53 49.62
C ARG A 685 -7.88 102.79 50.89
N ALA A 686 -7.10 103.45 51.73
CA ALA A 686 -6.59 102.88 52.98
C ALA A 686 -7.34 103.43 54.20
N ILE A 687 -7.93 102.55 55.01
CA ILE A 687 -8.64 102.92 56.24
C ILE A 687 -7.96 102.27 57.44
N GLY A 688 -7.45 103.10 58.34
CA GLY A 688 -6.84 102.68 59.60
C GLY A 688 -7.86 102.10 60.59
N SER A 689 -7.33 101.28 61.48
CA SER A 689 -8.07 100.54 62.49
C SER A 689 -8.18 101.33 63.81
N SER A 690 -8.28 100.62 64.94
CA SER A 690 -8.17 101.20 66.28
C SER A 690 -6.79 101.00 66.92
N SER A 691 -5.85 100.45 66.15
CA SER A 691 -4.49 100.12 66.56
C SER A 691 -3.49 101.08 65.94
N ARG A 692 -2.18 100.80 66.02
CA ARG A 692 -1.17 101.62 65.34
C ARG A 692 -0.91 101.02 63.97
N ASP A 693 -1.34 101.73 62.94
CA ASP A 693 -1.26 101.31 61.55
C ASP A 693 -0.13 102.02 60.78
N LEU A 694 0.38 101.32 59.75
CA LEU A 694 1.26 101.88 58.74
C LEU A 694 0.49 101.87 57.42
N LEU A 695 -0.07 103.01 57.04
CA LEU A 695 -0.83 103.16 55.81
C LEU A 695 0.06 103.80 54.75
N LYS A 696 0.08 103.17 53.57
CA LYS A 696 0.82 103.64 52.39
C LYS A 696 -0.18 103.81 51.24
N GLY A 697 -0.17 104.98 50.62
CA GLY A 697 -1.00 105.31 49.46
C GLY A 697 -0.38 104.69 48.21
N GLY A 698 0.89 104.97 47.95
CA GLY A 698 1.58 104.40 46.81
C GLY A 698 1.77 105.44 45.72
N SER A 699 1.27 105.18 44.52
CA SER A 699 1.32 106.13 43.41
C SER A 699 -0.08 106.45 42.92
N GLY A 700 -0.43 107.74 42.86
CA GLY A 700 -1.75 108.12 42.34
C GLY A 700 -2.47 109.20 43.13
N ARG A 701 -3.74 108.96 43.43
CA ARG A 701 -4.54 109.89 44.23
C ARG A 701 -5.15 109.10 45.36
N ASP A 702 -4.42 109.07 46.46
CA ASP A 702 -4.72 108.12 47.51
C ASP A 702 -5.47 108.80 48.63
N ARG A 703 -6.33 108.03 49.28
CA ARG A 703 -7.07 108.53 50.43
C ARG A 703 -6.75 107.68 51.65
N LEU A 704 -6.11 108.30 52.62
CA LEU A 704 -5.63 107.67 53.83
C LEU A 704 -6.40 108.22 55.03
N TRP A 705 -7.20 107.36 55.66
CA TRP A 705 -7.86 107.65 56.94
C TRP A 705 -7.02 107.06 58.07
N GLY A 706 -6.47 107.90 58.95
CA GLY A 706 -5.71 107.40 60.10
C GLY A 706 -6.55 106.55 61.05
N GLY A 707 -7.83 106.89 61.22
CA GLY A 707 -8.70 106.17 62.15
C GLY A 707 -8.36 106.54 63.59
N LEU A 708 -8.41 105.55 64.49
CA LEU A 708 -8.05 105.72 65.90
C LEU A 708 -6.68 105.09 66.14
N GLY A 709 -5.71 105.85 66.65
CA GLY A 709 -4.37 105.30 66.82
C GLY A 709 -3.30 106.38 66.74
N ASN A 710 -2.03 106.00 66.87
CA ASN A 710 -0.94 106.91 66.53
C ASN A 710 -0.35 106.42 65.22
N ASP A 711 -0.99 106.79 64.12
CA ASP A 711 -0.76 106.15 62.83
C ASP A 711 0.35 106.82 62.04
N GLN A 712 0.98 106.05 61.16
CA GLN A 712 1.91 106.60 60.18
C GLN A 712 1.29 106.53 58.79
N LEU A 713 0.96 107.70 58.25
CA LEU A 713 0.34 107.87 56.94
C LEU A 713 1.41 108.32 55.96
N THR A 714 1.58 107.58 54.87
CA THR A 714 2.54 107.89 53.80
C THR A 714 1.75 107.93 52.50
N GLY A 715 1.57 109.10 51.89
CA GLY A 715 0.80 109.25 50.66
C GLY A 715 1.54 108.60 49.48
N GLY A 716 2.84 108.86 49.38
CA GLY A 716 3.67 108.44 48.28
C GLY A 716 3.76 109.52 47.20
N SER A 717 3.60 109.14 45.94
CA SER A 717 3.70 110.07 44.81
C SER A 717 2.34 110.36 44.21
N GLY A 718 1.95 111.63 44.16
CA GLY A 718 0.69 112.02 43.53
C GLY A 718 -0.03 113.10 44.30
N GLN A 719 -1.36 113.13 44.22
CA GLN A 719 -2.18 114.09 44.96
C GLN A 719 -2.89 113.39 46.09
N ASP A 720 -2.29 113.38 47.28
CA ASP A 720 -2.78 112.52 48.35
C ASP A 720 -3.67 113.28 49.33
N ILE A 721 -4.62 112.55 49.90
CA ILE A 721 -5.62 113.10 50.81
C ILE A 721 -5.49 112.38 52.15
N PHE A 722 -5.05 113.13 53.15
CA PHE A 722 -4.97 112.66 54.53
C PHE A 722 -6.21 113.12 55.27
N VAL A 723 -7.04 112.15 55.66
CA VAL A 723 -8.34 112.42 56.27
C VAL A 723 -8.26 112.21 57.78
N PHE A 724 -8.64 113.24 58.53
CA PHE A 724 -8.73 113.25 59.98
C PHE A 724 -10.19 113.38 60.38
N ASP A 725 -10.78 112.26 60.81
CA ASP A 725 -12.20 112.12 61.14
C ASP A 725 -12.44 111.68 62.59
N THR A 726 -11.38 111.52 63.38
CA THR A 726 -11.45 111.08 64.78
C THR A 726 -11.06 112.18 65.76
N LYS A 727 -11.58 112.10 66.99
CA LYS A 727 -11.39 113.14 68.02
C LYS A 727 -9.91 113.19 68.47
N PRO A 728 -9.23 114.35 68.39
CA PRO A 728 -7.83 114.45 68.82
C PRO A 728 -7.62 114.15 70.31
N ASN A 729 -6.52 113.47 70.63
CA ASN A 729 -6.13 113.14 71.99
C ASN A 729 -4.62 113.36 72.19
N ARG A 730 -4.24 114.10 73.24
CA ARG A 730 -2.83 114.43 73.56
C ARG A 730 -1.91 113.23 73.81
N LYS A 731 -2.42 112.00 73.92
CA LYS A 731 -1.59 110.82 74.22
C LYS A 731 -1.64 109.71 73.17
N ASN A 732 -2.83 109.43 72.60
CA ASN A 732 -3.08 108.18 71.85
C ASN A 732 -3.89 108.38 70.55
N ASN A 733 -3.95 109.60 70.01
CA ASN A 733 -4.57 109.85 68.71
C ASN A 733 -3.86 111.02 67.99
N LEU A 734 -2.56 110.83 67.75
CA LEU A 734 -1.68 111.80 67.11
C LEU A 734 -0.97 111.12 65.93
N ASP A 735 -1.47 111.38 64.73
CA ASP A 735 -0.93 110.74 63.54
C ASP A 735 0.28 111.48 63.01
N LYS A 736 1.11 110.73 62.29
CA LYS A 736 2.26 111.24 61.58
C LYS A 736 2.01 111.11 60.09
N VAL A 737 1.85 112.25 59.43
CA VAL A 737 1.90 112.34 57.97
C VAL A 737 3.37 112.44 57.56
N ALA A 738 3.88 111.38 56.95
CA ALA A 738 5.30 111.18 56.72
C ALA A 738 5.87 112.09 55.62
N ASP A 739 5.10 112.32 54.55
CA ASP A 739 5.59 112.84 53.27
C ASP A 739 4.71 113.92 52.62
N PHE A 740 3.80 114.55 53.39
CA PHE A 740 2.92 115.61 52.91
C PHE A 740 3.62 116.62 51.98
N SER A 741 3.02 116.90 50.82
CA SER A 741 3.41 117.91 49.84
C SER A 741 2.39 119.04 49.81
N VAL A 742 2.79 120.26 50.19
CA VAL A 742 1.92 121.46 50.11
C VAL A 742 1.52 121.87 48.68
N LYS A 743 2.07 121.22 47.65
CA LYS A 743 1.71 121.50 46.26
C LYS A 743 0.61 120.59 45.76
N ASP A 744 0.59 119.36 46.25
CA ASP A 744 -0.14 118.25 45.62
C ASP A 744 -1.16 117.65 46.59
N ASP A 745 -0.86 117.66 47.89
CA ASP A 745 -1.65 116.97 48.90
C ASP A 745 -2.62 117.89 49.63
N ALA A 746 -3.64 117.28 50.21
CA ALA A 746 -4.63 117.96 51.02
C ALA A 746 -4.85 117.25 52.37
N ILE A 747 -5.13 118.04 53.40
CA ILE A 747 -5.62 117.55 54.68
C ILE A 747 -7.12 117.81 54.74
N TRP A 748 -7.89 116.75 54.94
CA TRP A 748 -9.33 116.84 55.13
C TRP A 748 -9.66 116.64 56.61
N LEU A 749 -10.50 117.52 57.14
CA LEU A 749 -10.91 117.55 58.54
C LEU A 749 -12.42 117.34 58.59
N ASP A 750 -12.87 116.27 59.24
CA ASP A 750 -14.31 116.00 59.40
C ASP A 750 -14.93 117.01 60.38
N ASN A 751 -15.95 117.72 59.91
CA ASN A 751 -16.63 118.76 60.69
C ASN A 751 -17.41 118.22 61.89
N LYS A 752 -17.73 116.91 61.95
CA LYS A 752 -18.28 116.28 63.16
C LYS A 752 -17.29 116.35 64.32
N VAL A 753 -15.99 116.32 64.03
CA VAL A 753 -14.92 116.47 65.02
C VAL A 753 -14.50 117.93 65.15
N PHE A 754 -14.29 118.61 64.02
CA PHE A 754 -13.71 119.95 63.96
C PHE A 754 -14.76 121.04 63.72
N ALA A 755 -15.88 120.98 64.45
CA ALA A 755 -17.11 121.76 64.24
C ALA A 755 -16.96 123.30 64.17
N LYS A 756 -15.84 123.87 64.62
CA LYS A 756 -15.59 125.33 64.58
C LYS A 756 -14.98 125.81 63.26
N LEU A 757 -14.54 124.91 62.38
CA LEU A 757 -13.86 125.25 61.12
C LEU A 757 -14.81 125.70 60.00
N GLY A 758 -16.10 125.87 60.29
CA GLY A 758 -17.07 126.48 59.39
C GLY A 758 -18.06 125.49 58.78
N LYS A 759 -18.49 125.77 57.55
CA LYS A 759 -19.47 124.93 56.83
C LYS A 759 -18.72 123.79 56.13
N ALA A 760 -19.11 122.56 56.39
CA ALA A 760 -18.62 121.36 55.72
C ALA A 760 -19.07 121.26 54.25
N GLY A 761 -18.23 120.63 53.43
CA GLY A 761 -18.57 120.13 52.09
C GLY A 761 -19.09 118.69 52.15
N SER A 762 -18.97 117.96 51.03
CA SER A 762 -19.03 116.49 51.03
C SER A 762 -17.65 115.94 50.66
N GLU A 763 -17.39 114.65 50.88
CA GLU A 763 -16.12 114.04 50.44
C GLU A 763 -15.89 114.21 48.92
N ALA A 764 -16.94 114.17 48.09
CA ALA A 764 -16.80 114.42 46.66
C ALA A 764 -16.51 115.90 46.31
N LYS A 765 -16.84 116.83 47.20
CA LYS A 765 -16.67 118.28 47.00
C LYS A 765 -16.41 118.97 48.34
N PRO A 766 -15.18 118.86 48.87
CA PRO A 766 -14.87 119.31 50.21
C PRO A 766 -14.84 120.84 50.28
N ALA A 767 -15.20 121.43 51.43
CA ALA A 767 -15.22 122.88 51.57
C ALA A 767 -13.84 123.41 51.95
N GLN A 768 -13.29 124.39 51.22
CA GLN A 768 -12.02 125.01 51.58
C GLN A 768 -12.12 125.70 52.95
N LEU A 769 -11.12 125.49 53.82
CA LEU A 769 -11.01 126.20 55.09
C LEU A 769 -10.99 127.73 54.87
N LYS A 770 -11.69 128.49 55.72
CA LYS A 770 -11.62 129.95 55.66
C LYS A 770 -10.30 130.45 56.24
N LYS A 771 -9.70 131.46 55.58
CA LYS A 771 -8.44 132.07 56.01
C LYS A 771 -8.43 132.51 57.47
N ASP A 772 -9.54 133.05 57.96
CA ASP A 772 -9.69 133.55 59.34
C ASP A 772 -9.65 132.44 60.40
N PHE A 773 -9.67 131.18 60.00
CA PHE A 773 -9.60 130.03 60.91
C PHE A 773 -8.22 129.40 61.04
N PHE A 774 -7.23 129.93 60.31
CA PHE A 774 -5.90 129.34 60.22
C PHE A 774 -4.80 130.34 60.54
N VAL A 775 -3.87 129.92 61.40
CA VAL A 775 -2.68 130.72 61.72
C VAL A 775 -1.40 129.89 61.72
N ILE A 776 -0.33 130.52 61.21
CA ILE A 776 1.04 130.01 61.39
C ILE A 776 1.61 130.60 62.67
N GLY A 777 2.00 129.73 63.60
CA GLY A 777 2.56 130.10 64.89
C GLY A 777 2.53 128.96 65.91
N THR A 778 2.94 129.25 67.14
CA THR A 778 2.92 128.27 68.25
C THR A 778 1.64 128.36 69.08
N LYS A 779 0.74 129.30 68.76
CA LYS A 779 -0.54 129.58 69.44
C LYS A 779 -1.43 130.45 68.55
N ALA A 780 -2.73 130.46 68.83
CA ALA A 780 -3.70 131.39 68.24
C ALA A 780 -3.28 132.86 68.45
N LYS A 781 -3.52 133.73 67.46
CA LYS A 781 -3.27 135.18 67.51
C LYS A 781 -4.55 135.96 67.80
N ASP A 782 -5.68 135.50 67.26
CA ASP A 782 -7.00 136.04 67.56
C ASP A 782 -8.01 134.93 67.86
N LYS A 783 -9.26 135.34 68.13
CA LYS A 783 -10.31 134.43 68.60
C LYS A 783 -10.87 133.47 67.54
N ASN A 784 -10.49 133.66 66.29
CA ASN A 784 -10.97 132.86 65.17
C ASN A 784 -9.92 131.82 64.74
N ASP A 785 -8.68 131.89 65.22
CA ASP A 785 -7.60 130.97 64.88
C ASP A 785 -7.77 129.57 65.49
N TYR A 786 -8.68 128.76 64.93
CA TYR A 786 -8.97 127.40 65.41
C TYR A 786 -7.94 126.37 64.98
N LEU A 787 -7.31 126.52 63.81
CA LEU A 787 -6.28 125.63 63.29
C LEU A 787 -4.92 126.32 63.32
N ILE A 788 -3.98 125.75 64.06
CA ILE A 788 -2.66 126.32 64.30
C ILE A 788 -1.59 125.39 63.75
N TYR A 789 -0.71 125.92 62.91
CA TYR A 789 0.45 125.18 62.42
C TYR A 789 1.76 125.77 62.94
N ASP A 790 2.46 125.00 63.80
CA ASP A 790 3.83 125.32 64.21
C ASP A 790 4.80 124.82 63.15
N ARG A 791 5.13 125.72 62.22
CA ARG A 791 6.08 125.46 61.14
C ARG A 791 7.45 124.97 61.62
N LYS A 792 7.94 125.38 62.79
CA LYS A 792 9.26 124.94 63.27
C LYS A 792 9.25 123.51 63.78
N LYS A 793 8.13 123.10 64.37
CA LYS A 793 7.95 121.74 64.92
C LYS A 793 7.29 120.77 63.94
N GLY A 794 6.62 121.27 62.90
CA GLY A 794 5.81 120.45 62.01
C GLY A 794 4.52 119.97 62.68
N VAL A 795 4.00 120.72 63.65
CA VAL A 795 2.86 120.27 64.46
C VAL A 795 1.61 121.03 64.03
N LEU A 796 0.57 120.27 63.68
CA LEU A 796 -0.78 120.79 63.45
C LEU A 796 -1.59 120.63 64.73
N SER A 797 -2.24 121.69 65.17
CA SER A 797 -3.05 121.69 66.38
C SER A 797 -4.40 122.35 66.16
N TYR A 798 -5.38 121.92 66.95
CA TYR A 798 -6.73 122.48 66.98
C TYR A 798 -7.02 123.12 68.34
N ASP A 799 -7.43 124.38 68.32
CA ASP A 799 -7.87 125.15 69.50
C ASP A 799 -9.40 125.23 69.53
N ALA A 800 -10.06 124.24 70.13
CA ALA A 800 -11.51 124.09 70.06
C ALA A 800 -12.32 125.25 70.66
N ASP A 801 -11.75 126.03 71.60
CA ASP A 801 -12.45 127.15 72.25
C ASP A 801 -12.14 128.52 71.62
N GLY A 802 -11.21 128.57 70.66
CA GLY A 802 -10.80 129.78 69.94
C GLY A 802 -10.35 130.90 70.87
N SER A 803 -9.94 130.61 72.10
CA SER A 803 -9.62 131.66 73.08
C SER A 803 -8.15 132.06 73.06
N GLY A 804 -7.28 131.20 72.50
CA GLY A 804 -5.82 131.32 72.60
C GLY A 804 -5.27 131.23 74.04
N LYS A 805 -6.13 130.92 75.02
CA LYS A 805 -5.80 130.82 76.46
C LYS A 805 -5.73 129.38 76.94
N VAL A 806 -6.54 128.49 76.38
CA VAL A 806 -6.49 127.05 76.67
C VAL A 806 -5.45 126.39 75.75
N LYS A 807 -4.76 125.36 76.26
CA LYS A 807 -3.77 124.63 75.48
C LYS A 807 -4.45 123.91 74.30
N GLN A 808 -4.15 124.32 73.08
CA GLN A 808 -4.47 123.61 71.83
C GLN A 808 -4.13 122.10 71.90
N VAL A 809 -4.83 121.27 71.13
CA VAL A 809 -4.59 119.82 71.03
C VAL A 809 -3.90 119.52 69.71
N GLU A 810 -2.78 118.79 69.75
CA GLU A 810 -2.07 118.34 68.55
C GLU A 810 -2.91 117.26 67.85
N ILE A 811 -3.06 117.38 66.53
CA ILE A 811 -3.90 116.47 65.72
C ILE A 811 -3.07 115.67 64.73
N ALA A 812 -1.99 116.26 64.22
CA ALA A 812 -1.05 115.60 63.33
C ALA A 812 0.35 116.17 63.47
N THR A 813 1.34 115.34 63.21
CA THR A 813 2.70 115.75 62.94
C THR A 813 2.99 115.60 61.45
N LEU A 814 3.57 116.64 60.87
CA LEU A 814 4.03 116.73 59.49
C LEU A 814 5.52 117.04 59.48
N SER A 815 6.11 117.04 58.29
CA SER A 815 7.46 117.55 58.07
C SER A 815 7.63 118.99 58.57
N LYS A 816 8.84 119.31 59.08
CA LYS A 816 9.17 120.65 59.58
C LYS A 816 9.35 121.65 58.44
N ASN A 817 9.18 122.93 58.74
CA ASN A 817 9.42 124.07 57.87
C ASN A 817 8.55 124.17 56.60
N MET A 818 7.43 123.45 56.53
CA MET A 818 6.50 123.54 55.40
C MET A 818 5.85 124.92 55.30
N LYS A 819 5.57 125.35 54.06
CA LYS A 819 4.94 126.65 53.78
C LYS A 819 3.42 126.49 53.68
N MET A 820 2.81 125.87 54.70
CA MET A 820 1.37 125.61 54.68
C MET A 820 0.55 126.89 54.72
N THR A 821 -0.62 126.86 54.09
CA THR A 821 -1.63 127.91 54.15
C THR A 821 -3.01 127.30 54.40
N TYR A 822 -4.02 128.14 54.64
CA TYR A 822 -5.41 127.67 54.77
C TYR A 822 -5.91 126.89 53.54
N LYS A 823 -5.23 126.98 52.37
CA LYS A 823 -5.59 126.28 51.14
C LYS A 823 -5.30 124.79 51.16
N ASP A 824 -4.42 124.34 52.05
CA ASP A 824 -4.02 122.92 52.15
C ASP A 824 -5.03 122.12 52.99
N PHE A 825 -6.02 122.80 53.58
CA PHE A 825 -7.00 122.24 54.48
C PHE A 825 -8.42 122.37 53.92
N PHE A 826 -9.14 121.27 53.96
CA PHE A 826 -10.56 121.24 53.64
C PHE A 826 -11.37 120.66 54.78
N VAL A 827 -12.63 121.07 54.85
CA VAL A 827 -13.61 120.63 55.84
C VAL A 827 -14.66 119.80 55.12
N ILE A 828 -14.79 118.55 55.55
CA ILE A 828 -15.75 117.58 55.01
C ILE A 828 -16.87 117.28 56.01
#